data_AF-A0A7W1LHL8-F1
#
_entry.id   AF-A0A7W1LHL8-F1
#
_cell.length_a   1.000
_cell.length_b   1.000
_cell.length_c   1.000
_cell.angle_alpha   90.00
_cell.angle_beta   90.00
_cell.angle_gamma   90.00
#
_symmetry.space_group_name_H-M   'P 1'
#
loop_
_entity.id
_entity.type
_entity.pdbx_description
1 polymer ?
#
loop_
_entity_poly.entity_id
_entity_poly.type
_entity_poly.pdbx_seq_one_letter_code
_entity_poly.pdbx_strand_id
1 'polypeptide(L)'
;LEAIVGTEKRLELIGADIVEHFERRLEVMDGKAMVVCMSRRICVDLHDQIAKLRPDWEINVVMTGSASDPPEWQRHIRGKSGREELARRFKDPIDPFRLVLVRDMWLTGFDAPSLHTMYVDKPMRGHGLMQAIARVNRVFRDKPGGLVVDYIGIADDLRKALSTYTESGGKGSGALDQSEAVAVLLEKHEICAAIFHGFDYSAAATPGGVMLLLASAQEYVLAQENGRERFVQAVVELSKAFALAVPREEALAIRDEVGFFQAVKAALVKTGVGRERPRADLDHAIRQIVAGAIAPGEVIDVFTAAGLPRPDISLLSDEFLAEVRELPQRNLAVELLQKLLNDEIKSRSRKNLVQARSFAEMLELAVRRYQTKSIQAAQVIEELIALAKELREADRRGEELGLNDDELAFYDALAANESAVDLLGDQELLFMARELVETVKRNATIDWTVKESVRANLRRMVRRILRKHGYPPDLQEQATQTVLEQAELLGLEWAEVEEAIVLPFVRLEEADVRPYVNAIPLYSLAVAAGGFGDGQAVEAEAWVAPNGRTSPAPGLFVAQVVGESMNRRIPNGAFCVWRASVEGSRTGRVVLVQSRHIDDPETGGSYTVKLYERVAPDAVRLVPDSDLHGFEPIELTMVDVDEVRVVAELVEVLPAQLSS
;
A
#
# COMPACT_ATOMS: atom_id res chain seq x y z
N LEU A 1 38.16 -10.99 -31.02
CA LEU A 1 37.56 -10.55 -29.73
C LEU A 1 36.71 -11.66 -29.14
N GLU A 2 35.67 -12.15 -29.83
CA GLU A 2 34.80 -13.23 -29.35
C GLU A 2 35.55 -14.53 -28.98
N ALA A 3 36.55 -14.94 -29.76
CA ALA A 3 37.42 -16.08 -29.42
C ALA A 3 38.26 -15.88 -28.14
N ILE A 4 38.59 -14.64 -27.76
CA ILE A 4 39.35 -14.32 -26.54
C ILE A 4 38.41 -14.26 -25.34
N VAL A 5 37.27 -13.60 -25.51
CA VAL A 5 36.21 -13.42 -24.49
C VAL A 5 35.57 -14.75 -24.12
N GLY A 6 35.30 -15.61 -25.12
CA GLY A 6 34.72 -16.94 -24.94
C GLY A 6 35.76 -18.06 -24.80
N THR A 7 36.90 -17.80 -24.18
CA THR A 7 37.84 -18.86 -23.77
C THR A 7 37.30 -19.55 -22.52
N GLU A 8 37.38 -20.88 -22.47
CA GLU A 8 36.83 -21.68 -21.36
C GLU A 8 37.34 -21.19 -19.99
N LYS A 9 38.66 -21.01 -19.86
CA LYS A 9 39.29 -20.50 -18.64
C LYS A 9 38.74 -19.14 -18.19
N ARG A 10 38.40 -18.24 -19.12
CA ARG A 10 37.82 -16.93 -18.77
C ARG A 10 36.37 -17.07 -18.33
N LEU A 11 35.59 -17.92 -19.01
CA LEU A 11 34.20 -18.17 -18.66
C LEU A 11 34.07 -18.89 -17.31
N GLU A 12 35.01 -19.76 -16.94
CA GLU A 12 35.10 -20.34 -15.61
C GLU A 12 35.30 -19.27 -14.53
N LEU A 13 36.26 -18.36 -14.74
CA LEU A 13 36.53 -17.25 -13.80
C LEU A 13 35.33 -16.31 -13.67
N ILE A 14 34.72 -15.92 -14.79
CA ILE A 14 33.54 -15.05 -14.79
C ILE A 14 32.32 -15.75 -14.18
N GLY A 15 32.13 -17.04 -14.48
CA GLY A 15 31.05 -17.84 -13.89
C GLY A 15 31.17 -17.89 -12.36
N ALA A 16 32.37 -18.13 -11.84
CA ALA A 16 32.66 -18.12 -10.41
C ALA A 16 32.39 -16.75 -9.77
N ASP A 17 32.90 -15.67 -10.40
CA ASP A 17 32.69 -14.30 -9.91
C ASP A 17 31.21 -13.90 -9.90
N ILE A 18 30.46 -14.21 -10.97
CA ILE A 18 29.01 -13.94 -11.05
C ILE A 18 28.26 -14.66 -9.92
N VAL A 19 28.58 -15.93 -9.66
CA VAL A 19 27.92 -16.71 -8.60
C VAL A 19 28.20 -16.09 -7.24
N GLU A 20 29.49 -15.92 -6.90
CA GLU A 20 29.90 -15.36 -5.60
C GLU A 20 29.34 -13.96 -5.38
N HIS A 21 29.43 -13.09 -6.39
CA HIS A 21 28.91 -11.74 -6.33
C HIS A 21 27.38 -11.71 -6.19
N PHE A 22 26.65 -12.56 -6.93
CA PHE A 22 25.20 -12.59 -6.87
C PHE A 22 24.70 -13.14 -5.53
N GLU A 23 25.34 -14.17 -4.97
CA GLU A 23 25.01 -14.68 -3.63
C GLU A 23 25.14 -13.60 -2.56
N ARG A 24 26.28 -12.90 -2.51
CA ARG A 24 26.50 -11.80 -1.55
C ARG A 24 25.48 -10.68 -1.70
N ARG A 25 25.00 -10.44 -2.92
CA ARG A 25 23.92 -9.47 -3.19
C ARG A 25 22.58 -9.98 -2.66
N LEU A 26 22.26 -11.25 -2.89
CA LEU A 26 21.02 -11.89 -2.43
C LEU A 26 20.93 -11.99 -0.90
N GLU A 27 22.07 -12.05 -0.18
CA GLU A 27 22.09 -11.95 1.29
C GLU A 27 21.52 -10.61 1.82
N VAL A 28 21.59 -9.56 1.01
CA VAL A 28 21.24 -8.19 1.41
C VAL A 28 19.93 -7.73 0.78
N MET A 29 19.70 -8.10 -0.47
CA MET A 29 18.56 -7.63 -1.25
C MET A 29 18.08 -8.74 -2.17
N ASP A 30 16.81 -9.08 -2.05
CA ASP A 30 16.18 -10.02 -2.97
C ASP A 30 16.00 -9.37 -4.35
N GLY A 31 16.16 -10.18 -5.40
CA GLY A 31 15.91 -9.76 -6.77
C GLY A 31 16.59 -10.62 -7.80
N LYS A 32 16.64 -10.10 -9.02
CA LYS A 32 17.08 -10.85 -10.20
C LYS A 32 18.29 -10.23 -10.85
N ALA A 33 19.00 -11.05 -11.62
CA ALA A 33 20.18 -10.63 -12.38
C ALA A 33 20.11 -11.05 -13.85
N MET A 34 20.75 -10.26 -14.70
CA MET A 34 20.85 -10.48 -16.14
C MET A 34 22.31 -10.45 -16.57
N VAL A 35 22.74 -11.44 -17.36
CA VAL A 35 24.08 -11.52 -17.94
C VAL A 35 23.99 -11.24 -19.43
N VAL A 36 24.65 -10.17 -19.88
CA VAL A 36 24.70 -9.75 -21.27
C VAL A 36 25.99 -10.26 -21.90
N CYS A 37 25.88 -11.31 -22.70
CA CYS A 37 27.02 -11.98 -23.33
C CYS A 37 27.25 -11.50 -24.76
N MET A 38 28.49 -11.61 -25.25
CA MET A 38 28.86 -11.19 -26.60
C MET A 38 28.24 -12.04 -27.73
N SER A 39 28.10 -13.35 -27.53
CA SER A 39 27.60 -14.31 -28.52
C SER A 39 26.69 -15.36 -27.90
N ARG A 40 25.87 -16.03 -28.72
CA ARG A 40 24.99 -17.14 -28.28
C ARG A 40 25.79 -18.31 -27.71
N ARG A 41 26.95 -18.60 -28.32
CA ARG A 41 27.91 -19.59 -27.82
C ARG A 41 28.34 -19.27 -26.39
N ILE A 42 28.78 -18.04 -26.15
CA ILE A 42 29.20 -17.59 -24.81
C ILE A 42 28.03 -17.68 -23.80
N CYS A 43 26.80 -17.38 -24.20
CA CYS A 43 25.66 -17.57 -23.30
C CYS A 43 25.51 -19.03 -22.86
N VAL A 44 25.65 -19.99 -23.78
CA VAL A 44 25.51 -21.42 -23.46
C VAL A 44 26.69 -21.90 -22.61
N ASP A 45 27.91 -21.56 -23.03
CA ASP A 45 29.12 -21.97 -22.34
C ASP A 45 29.15 -21.42 -20.89
N LEU A 46 28.79 -20.13 -20.71
CA LEU A 46 28.73 -19.51 -19.39
C LEU A 46 27.57 -20.06 -18.54
N HIS A 47 26.41 -20.33 -19.14
CA HIS A 47 25.32 -21.02 -18.47
C HIS A 47 25.80 -22.36 -17.90
N ASP A 48 26.51 -23.15 -18.68
CA ASP A 48 27.00 -24.46 -18.26
C ASP A 48 28.03 -24.34 -17.13
N GLN A 49 28.89 -23.32 -17.13
CA GLN A 49 29.81 -23.08 -16.02
C GLN A 49 29.06 -22.69 -14.74
N ILE A 50 28.04 -21.83 -14.82
CA ILE A 50 27.23 -21.44 -13.65
C ILE A 50 26.42 -22.64 -13.14
N ALA A 51 25.81 -23.44 -14.02
CA ALA A 51 25.05 -24.64 -13.66
C ALA A 51 25.91 -25.71 -12.97
N LYS A 52 27.21 -25.81 -13.31
CA LYS A 52 28.15 -26.70 -12.62
C LYS A 52 28.42 -26.23 -11.18
N LEU A 53 28.53 -24.92 -10.96
CA LEU A 53 28.78 -24.35 -9.64
C LEU A 53 27.53 -24.37 -8.75
N ARG A 54 26.35 -24.11 -9.35
CA ARG A 54 25.05 -24.02 -8.68
C ARG A 54 23.98 -24.82 -9.42
N PRO A 55 23.94 -26.15 -9.23
CA PRO A 55 22.95 -27.00 -9.89
C PRO A 55 21.53 -26.80 -9.35
N ASP A 56 21.39 -26.16 -8.18
CA ASP A 56 20.13 -25.81 -7.53
C ASP A 56 19.46 -24.56 -8.13
N TRP A 57 20.22 -23.73 -8.86
CA TRP A 57 19.69 -22.51 -9.43
C TRP A 57 18.88 -22.74 -10.70
N GLU A 58 17.72 -22.12 -10.77
CA GLU A 58 17.01 -22.02 -12.04
C GLU A 58 17.57 -20.86 -12.87
N ILE A 59 18.36 -21.22 -13.87
CA ILE A 59 18.97 -20.30 -14.83
C ILE A 59 18.54 -20.66 -16.25
N ASN A 60 18.34 -19.65 -17.10
CA ASN A 60 17.97 -19.88 -18.50
C ASN A 60 18.73 -18.95 -19.43
N VAL A 61 18.98 -19.45 -20.64
CA VAL A 61 19.47 -18.65 -21.76
C VAL A 61 18.28 -18.27 -22.65
N VAL A 62 18.13 -16.98 -22.94
CA VAL A 62 17.10 -16.50 -23.88
C VAL A 62 17.74 -16.14 -25.21
N MET A 63 17.48 -16.97 -26.21
CA MET A 63 17.98 -16.78 -27.57
C MET A 63 17.01 -17.31 -28.64
N THR A 64 17.23 -16.87 -29.88
CA THR A 64 16.60 -17.45 -31.07
C THR A 64 17.44 -18.59 -31.64
N GLY A 65 16.76 -19.60 -32.19
CA GLY A 65 17.39 -20.70 -32.91
C GLY A 65 17.57 -20.43 -34.41
N SER A 66 18.53 -21.14 -35.00
CA SER A 66 18.83 -21.25 -36.43
C SER A 66 19.00 -22.72 -36.80
N ALA A 67 18.75 -23.07 -38.06
CA ALA A 67 18.96 -24.43 -38.57
C ALA A 67 20.43 -24.88 -38.52
N SER A 68 21.36 -23.93 -38.42
CA SER A 68 22.81 -24.17 -38.33
C SER A 68 23.31 -24.31 -36.90
N ASP A 69 22.44 -24.26 -35.89
CA ASP A 69 22.86 -24.28 -34.49
C ASP A 69 23.23 -25.69 -34.02
N PRO A 70 24.25 -25.84 -33.15
CA PRO A 70 24.63 -27.13 -32.60
C PRO A 70 23.51 -27.82 -31.82
N PRO A 71 23.46 -29.17 -31.80
CA PRO A 71 22.44 -29.92 -31.06
C PRO A 71 22.38 -29.58 -29.57
N GLU A 72 23.51 -29.30 -28.93
CA GLU A 72 23.58 -28.91 -27.52
C GLU A 72 22.82 -27.62 -27.19
N TRP A 73 22.55 -26.75 -28.18
CA TRP A 73 21.81 -25.51 -27.96
C TRP A 73 20.29 -25.71 -27.96
N GLN A 74 19.78 -26.84 -28.47
CA GLN A 74 18.35 -27.08 -28.63
C GLN A 74 17.57 -26.98 -27.32
N ARG A 75 18.19 -27.33 -26.19
CA ARG A 75 17.58 -27.17 -24.84
C ARG A 75 17.29 -25.72 -24.46
N HIS A 76 17.99 -24.75 -25.06
CA HIS A 76 17.82 -23.32 -24.80
C HIS A 76 16.96 -22.63 -25.87
N ILE A 77 16.76 -23.26 -27.02
CA ILE A 77 15.97 -22.72 -28.13
C ILE A 77 14.50 -23.00 -27.87
N ARG A 78 13.70 -21.92 -27.75
CA ARG A 78 12.25 -22.01 -27.51
C ARG A 78 11.46 -21.26 -28.58
N GLY A 79 10.24 -21.74 -28.85
CA GLY A 79 9.26 -21.06 -29.70
C GLY A 79 8.82 -19.71 -29.13
N LYS A 80 7.89 -19.01 -29.79
CA LYS A 80 7.36 -17.73 -29.29
C LYS A 80 6.70 -17.88 -27.91
N SER A 81 5.78 -18.83 -27.77
CA SER A 81 5.09 -19.12 -26.50
C SER A 81 6.04 -19.49 -25.37
N GLY A 82 7.03 -20.34 -25.62
CA GLY A 82 8.02 -20.72 -24.61
C GLY A 82 8.92 -19.56 -24.15
N ARG A 83 9.15 -18.55 -25.01
CA ARG A 83 9.90 -17.35 -24.64
C ARG A 83 9.04 -16.34 -23.86
N GLU A 84 7.76 -16.24 -24.19
CA GLU A 84 6.78 -15.45 -23.42
C GLU A 84 6.61 -16.01 -22.01
N GLU A 85 6.60 -17.34 -21.87
CA GLU A 85 6.56 -17.99 -20.55
C GLU A 85 7.81 -17.70 -19.72
N LEU A 86 9.01 -17.79 -20.31
CA LEU A 86 10.24 -17.38 -19.61
C LEU A 86 10.20 -15.90 -19.21
N ALA A 87 9.66 -15.04 -20.06
CA ALA A 87 9.51 -13.62 -19.75
C ALA A 87 8.56 -13.41 -18.57
N ARG A 88 7.39 -14.07 -18.55
CA ARG A 88 6.41 -14.02 -17.46
C ARG A 88 7.02 -14.48 -16.13
N ARG A 89 7.68 -15.64 -16.14
CA ARG A 89 8.37 -16.19 -14.96
C ARG A 89 9.51 -15.30 -14.48
N PHE A 90 10.29 -14.72 -15.39
CA PHE A 90 11.36 -13.82 -14.99
C PHE A 90 10.83 -12.50 -14.42
N LYS A 91 9.69 -12.00 -14.87
CA LYS A 91 9.06 -10.79 -14.28
C LYS A 91 8.59 -11.01 -12.85
N ASP A 92 8.07 -12.20 -12.55
CA ASP A 92 7.56 -12.54 -11.21
C ASP A 92 8.69 -12.52 -10.16
N PRO A 93 8.67 -11.61 -9.16
CA PRO A 93 9.70 -11.50 -8.14
C PRO A 93 9.90 -12.73 -7.27
N ILE A 94 8.86 -13.56 -7.08
CA ILE A 94 8.92 -14.74 -6.19
C ILE A 94 9.29 -16.03 -6.93
N ASP A 95 9.32 -16.02 -8.27
CA ASP A 95 9.70 -17.19 -9.06
C ASP A 95 11.19 -17.54 -8.84
N PRO A 96 11.54 -18.83 -8.70
CA PRO A 96 12.93 -19.30 -8.52
C PRO A 96 13.86 -18.94 -9.68
N PHE A 97 13.33 -18.60 -10.87
CA PHE A 97 14.11 -18.13 -12.01
C PHE A 97 14.68 -16.73 -11.78
N ARG A 98 15.90 -16.67 -11.22
CA ARG A 98 16.55 -15.45 -10.74
C ARG A 98 17.69 -14.92 -11.60
N LEU A 99 18.28 -15.74 -12.48
CA LEU A 99 19.40 -15.33 -13.34
C LEU A 99 19.17 -15.72 -14.81
N VAL A 100 19.20 -14.74 -15.71
CA VAL A 100 19.04 -14.95 -17.15
C VAL A 100 20.29 -14.55 -17.94
N LEU A 101 20.64 -15.34 -18.95
CA LEU A 101 21.71 -15.02 -19.89
C LEU A 101 21.13 -14.62 -21.25
N VAL A 102 21.55 -13.48 -21.78
CA VAL A 102 21.04 -12.91 -23.03
C VAL A 102 22.16 -12.37 -23.92
N ARG A 103 21.95 -12.38 -25.24
CA ARG A 103 22.85 -11.72 -26.21
C ARG A 103 22.29 -10.36 -26.64
N ASP A 104 21.14 -10.33 -27.31
CA ASP A 104 20.41 -9.08 -27.63
C ASP A 104 18.97 -9.07 -27.13
N MET A 105 18.39 -10.26 -26.95
CA MET A 105 17.03 -10.38 -26.45
C MET A 105 16.94 -9.73 -25.08
N TRP A 106 15.80 -9.08 -24.82
CA TRP A 106 15.50 -8.40 -23.56
C TRP A 106 16.37 -7.16 -23.23
N LEU A 107 17.32 -6.78 -24.09
CA LEU A 107 17.98 -5.48 -23.97
C LEU A 107 17.05 -4.33 -24.39
N THR A 108 16.07 -4.62 -25.25
CA THR A 108 15.02 -3.69 -25.68
C THR A 108 13.63 -4.25 -25.39
N GLY A 109 12.71 -3.38 -24.96
CA GLY A 109 11.28 -3.70 -24.78
C GLY A 109 10.91 -4.62 -23.62
N PHE A 110 11.87 -5.32 -23.02
CA PHE A 110 11.63 -6.15 -21.83
C PHE A 110 11.69 -5.30 -20.55
N ASP A 111 10.84 -5.62 -19.59
CA ASP A 111 10.76 -4.90 -18.32
C ASP A 111 10.60 -5.90 -17.18
N ALA A 112 11.55 -5.90 -16.25
CA ALA A 112 11.52 -6.70 -15.03
C ALA A 112 11.95 -5.78 -13.87
N PRO A 113 11.00 -5.15 -13.16
CA PRO A 113 11.30 -4.19 -12.11
C PRO A 113 12.24 -4.74 -11.01
N SER A 114 12.12 -6.02 -10.68
CA SER A 114 12.94 -6.76 -9.71
C SER A 114 14.40 -7.02 -10.14
N LEU A 115 14.77 -6.70 -11.38
CA LEU A 115 16.14 -6.84 -11.88
C LEU A 115 17.06 -5.79 -11.23
N HIS A 116 17.92 -6.19 -10.28
CA HIS A 116 18.79 -5.26 -9.55
C HIS A 116 20.24 -5.26 -10.04
N THR A 117 20.68 -6.29 -10.76
CA THR A 117 22.07 -6.43 -11.22
C THR A 117 22.14 -6.84 -12.69
N MET A 118 23.00 -6.16 -13.44
CA MET A 118 23.33 -6.50 -14.82
C MET A 118 24.83 -6.75 -14.95
N TYR A 119 25.19 -7.96 -15.34
CA TYR A 119 26.56 -8.36 -15.67
C TYR A 119 26.78 -8.16 -17.17
N VAL A 120 27.79 -7.38 -17.54
CA VAL A 120 28.04 -7.03 -18.94
C VAL A 120 29.36 -7.63 -19.41
N ASP A 121 29.27 -8.58 -20.33
CA ASP A 121 30.39 -9.18 -21.06
C ASP A 121 30.22 -9.00 -22.58
N LYS A 122 29.75 -7.81 -22.98
CA LYS A 122 29.48 -7.45 -24.38
C LYS A 122 29.84 -5.97 -24.62
N PRO A 123 30.62 -5.65 -25.68
CA PRO A 123 30.87 -4.27 -26.04
C PRO A 123 29.57 -3.62 -26.50
N MET A 124 29.19 -2.52 -25.86
CA MET A 124 27.98 -1.76 -26.15
C MET A 124 28.29 -0.27 -26.14
N ARG A 125 27.62 0.50 -26.99
CA ARG A 125 27.86 1.95 -27.15
C ARG A 125 26.56 2.70 -27.41
N GLY A 126 26.56 4.00 -27.07
CA GLY A 126 25.50 4.94 -27.39
C GLY A 126 24.12 4.48 -26.90
N HIS A 127 23.10 4.60 -27.74
CA HIS A 127 21.71 4.30 -27.39
C HIS A 127 21.49 2.85 -26.95
N GLY A 128 22.18 1.87 -27.55
CA GLY A 128 22.02 0.46 -27.18
C GLY A 128 22.53 0.17 -25.76
N LEU A 129 23.59 0.85 -25.33
CA LEU A 129 24.13 0.78 -23.97
C LEU A 129 23.14 1.40 -22.96
N MET A 130 22.62 2.58 -23.27
CA MET A 130 21.62 3.25 -22.43
C MET A 130 20.33 2.44 -22.28
N GLN A 131 19.85 1.84 -23.36
CA GLN A 131 18.66 1.00 -23.34
C GLN A 131 18.84 -0.26 -22.49
N ALA A 132 20.03 -0.87 -22.53
CA ALA A 132 20.36 -2.03 -21.69
C ALA A 132 20.43 -1.64 -20.21
N ILE A 133 21.17 -0.59 -19.86
CA ILE A 133 21.34 -0.17 -18.45
C ILE A 133 20.05 0.37 -17.85
N ALA A 134 19.20 1.03 -18.64
CA ALA A 134 17.88 1.46 -18.18
C ALA A 134 17.00 0.29 -17.68
N ARG A 135 17.25 -0.96 -18.11
CA ARG A 135 16.53 -2.15 -17.63
C ARG A 135 16.79 -2.42 -16.15
N VAL A 136 18.03 -2.22 -15.70
CA VAL A 136 18.41 -2.47 -14.30
C VAL A 136 18.06 -1.29 -13.40
N ASN A 137 17.72 -0.11 -13.94
CA ASN A 137 17.39 1.08 -13.14
C ASN A 137 15.89 1.38 -13.02
N ARG A 138 15.02 0.37 -13.18
CA ARG A 138 13.59 0.51 -12.88
C ARG A 138 13.37 0.64 -11.37
N VAL A 139 12.50 1.59 -11.01
CA VAL A 139 12.02 1.78 -9.64
C VAL A 139 11.19 0.54 -9.27
N PHE A 140 11.57 -0.13 -8.20
CA PHE A 140 10.88 -1.32 -7.72
C PHE A 140 11.10 -1.47 -6.23
N ARG A 141 10.01 -1.32 -5.45
CA ARG A 141 10.06 -1.39 -3.98
C ARG A 141 11.21 -0.51 -3.45
N ASP A 142 12.03 -1.05 -2.55
CA ASP A 142 13.13 -0.35 -1.89
C ASP A 142 14.46 -0.40 -2.66
N LYS A 143 14.45 -0.83 -3.94
CA LYS A 143 15.67 -0.91 -4.74
C LYS A 143 16.27 0.49 -4.92
N PRO A 144 17.48 0.77 -4.38
CA PRO A 144 18.07 2.11 -4.40
C PRO A 144 18.59 2.51 -5.78
N GLY A 145 18.84 1.52 -6.64
CA GLY A 145 19.38 1.70 -7.99
C GLY A 145 19.76 0.36 -8.61
N GLY A 146 20.06 0.38 -9.91
CA GLY A 146 20.62 -0.77 -10.61
C GLY A 146 22.13 -0.84 -10.53
N LEU A 147 22.69 -2.02 -10.27
CA LEU A 147 24.13 -2.26 -10.31
C LEU A 147 24.53 -2.85 -11.67
N VAL A 148 25.53 -2.24 -12.32
CA VAL A 148 26.12 -2.75 -13.56
C VAL A 148 27.54 -3.21 -13.26
N VAL A 149 27.82 -4.49 -13.50
CA VAL A 149 29.14 -5.09 -13.36
C VAL A 149 29.74 -5.27 -14.75
N ASP A 150 30.92 -4.71 -14.97
CA ASP A 150 31.54 -4.59 -16.29
C ASP A 150 32.79 -5.49 -16.41
N TYR A 151 32.70 -6.54 -17.24
CA TYR A 151 33.81 -7.48 -17.51
C TYR A 151 34.61 -7.15 -18.78
N ILE A 152 34.20 -6.12 -19.53
CA ILE A 152 34.74 -5.85 -20.87
C ILE A 152 35.25 -4.40 -21.06
N GLY A 153 34.91 -3.49 -20.16
CA GLY A 153 35.33 -2.09 -20.18
C GLY A 153 34.37 -1.17 -20.95
N ILE A 154 33.06 -1.26 -20.68
CA ILE A 154 32.05 -0.31 -21.15
C ILE A 154 31.97 0.98 -20.32
N ALA A 155 32.66 1.09 -19.19
CA ALA A 155 32.58 2.27 -18.30
C ALA A 155 32.80 3.62 -19.02
N ASP A 156 33.81 3.73 -19.90
CA ASP A 156 34.07 4.95 -20.66
C ASP A 156 32.97 5.24 -21.70
N ASP A 157 32.47 4.20 -22.36
CA ASP A 157 31.35 4.29 -23.30
C ASP A 157 30.05 4.68 -22.59
N LEU A 158 29.86 4.24 -21.33
CA LEU A 158 28.75 4.60 -20.47
C LEU A 158 28.82 6.08 -20.05
N ARG A 159 29.98 6.54 -19.56
CA ARG A 159 30.15 7.96 -19.19
C ARG A 159 29.86 8.89 -20.38
N LYS A 160 30.34 8.54 -21.58
CA LYS A 160 30.04 9.28 -22.82
C LYS A 160 28.56 9.25 -23.19
N ALA A 161 27.90 8.11 -23.04
CA ALA A 161 26.47 8.00 -23.34
C ALA A 161 25.61 8.78 -22.35
N LEU A 162 25.99 8.80 -21.06
CA LEU A 162 25.32 9.57 -20.02
C LEU A 162 25.51 11.07 -20.20
N SER A 163 26.72 11.54 -20.57
CA SER A 163 26.96 12.97 -20.78
C SER A 163 26.08 13.55 -21.88
N THR A 164 25.92 12.82 -23.00
CA THR A 164 25.00 13.21 -24.09
C THR A 164 23.54 13.27 -23.63
N TYR A 165 23.14 12.40 -22.71
CA TYR A 165 21.78 12.37 -22.16
C TYR A 165 21.52 13.49 -21.13
N THR A 166 22.49 13.80 -20.28
CA THR A 166 22.41 14.90 -19.30
C THR A 166 22.44 16.27 -19.96
N GLU A 167 23.23 16.44 -21.04
CA GLU A 167 23.24 17.67 -21.86
C GLU A 167 21.90 17.91 -22.58
N SER A 168 21.12 16.85 -22.80
CA SER A 168 19.79 16.89 -23.43
C SER A 168 18.64 17.13 -22.43
N GLY A 169 18.94 17.49 -21.17
CA GLY A 169 17.93 17.84 -20.14
C GLY A 169 17.78 16.83 -18.99
N GLY A 170 18.63 15.82 -18.88
CA GLY A 170 18.63 14.88 -17.76
C GLY A 170 19.31 15.47 -16.51
N LYS A 171 18.61 15.52 -15.36
CA LYS A 171 19.20 15.91 -14.06
C LYS A 171 19.97 14.74 -13.44
N GLY A 172 21.29 14.86 -13.31
CA GLY A 172 22.13 14.03 -12.43
C GLY A 172 23.37 13.41 -13.08
N SER A 173 24.45 13.22 -12.31
CA SER A 173 25.62 12.41 -12.71
C SER A 173 25.20 10.93 -12.75
N GLY A 174 24.91 10.41 -13.94
CA GLY A 174 24.14 9.17 -14.10
C GLY A 174 24.85 7.84 -13.82
N ALA A 175 26.11 7.84 -13.40
CA ALA A 175 26.82 6.66 -12.93
C ALA A 175 27.77 7.07 -11.80
N LEU A 176 27.53 6.53 -10.60
CA LEU A 176 28.41 6.69 -9.45
C LEU A 176 29.33 5.47 -9.37
N ASP A 177 30.61 5.70 -9.08
CA ASP A 177 31.52 4.61 -8.76
C ASP A 177 31.07 3.96 -7.44
N GLN A 178 31.15 2.63 -7.37
CA GLN A 178 30.86 1.90 -6.13
C GLN A 178 31.78 2.36 -4.98
N SER A 179 32.99 2.83 -5.29
CA SER A 179 33.93 3.42 -4.32
C SER A 179 33.39 4.71 -3.69
N GLU A 180 32.67 5.53 -4.46
CA GLU A 180 31.99 6.71 -3.93
C GLU A 180 30.81 6.31 -3.03
N ALA A 181 30.08 5.25 -3.39
CA ALA A 181 29.03 4.70 -2.54
C ALA A 181 29.58 4.15 -1.21
N VAL A 182 30.76 3.52 -1.21
CA VAL A 182 31.47 3.08 0.01
C VAL A 182 31.88 4.28 0.86
N ALA A 183 32.40 5.36 0.26
CA ALA A 183 32.78 6.56 1.00
C ALA A 183 31.56 7.18 1.72
N VAL A 184 30.43 7.31 1.01
CA VAL A 184 29.17 7.77 1.61
C VAL A 184 28.67 6.80 2.67
N LEU A 185 28.77 5.49 2.44
CA LEU A 185 28.39 4.46 3.41
C LEU A 185 29.14 4.64 4.74
N LEU A 186 30.46 4.76 4.68
CA LEU A 186 31.29 4.93 5.88
C LEU A 186 31.00 6.26 6.59
N GLU A 187 30.83 7.36 5.86
CA GLU A 187 30.41 8.65 6.44
C GLU A 187 29.07 8.52 7.19
N LYS A 188 28.06 7.89 6.59
CA LYS A 188 26.74 7.72 7.23
C LYS A 188 26.77 6.72 8.37
N HIS A 189 27.61 5.70 8.30
CA HIS A 189 27.84 4.76 9.40
C HIS A 189 28.46 5.49 10.60
N GLU A 190 29.47 6.32 10.39
CA GLU A 190 30.09 7.14 11.44
C GLU A 190 29.08 8.09 12.09
N ILE A 191 28.17 8.69 11.32
CA ILE A 191 27.10 9.55 11.89
C ILE A 191 26.17 8.73 12.80
N CYS A 192 25.77 7.52 12.38
CA CYS A 192 24.93 6.64 13.19
C CYS A 192 25.66 6.18 14.46
N ALA A 193 26.93 5.77 14.34
CA ALA A 193 27.77 5.39 15.45
C ALA A 193 28.01 6.55 16.42
N ALA A 194 28.19 7.77 15.91
CA ALA A 194 28.35 8.98 16.71
C ALA A 194 27.08 9.32 17.52
N ILE A 195 25.88 9.06 16.99
CA ILE A 195 24.63 9.16 17.74
C ILE A 195 24.62 8.17 18.90
N PHE A 196 25.23 6.99 18.75
CA PHE A 196 25.37 5.99 19.82
C PHE A 196 26.68 6.10 20.62
N HIS A 197 27.45 7.18 20.48
CA HIS A 197 28.72 7.31 21.19
C HIS A 197 28.51 7.22 22.71
N GLY A 198 29.10 6.21 23.36
CA GLY A 198 28.95 5.95 24.80
C GLY A 198 27.84 4.95 25.17
N PHE A 199 27.09 4.45 24.20
CA PHE A 199 26.14 3.36 24.35
C PHE A 199 26.77 2.05 23.85
N ASP A 200 26.84 1.04 24.70
CA ASP A 200 27.36 -0.28 24.31
C ASP A 200 26.26 -1.10 23.62
N TYR A 201 26.37 -1.23 22.31
CA TYR A 201 25.49 -2.08 21.50
C TYR A 201 26.18 -3.37 21.00
N SER A 202 27.33 -3.75 21.56
CA SER A 202 28.06 -4.97 21.17
C SER A 202 27.23 -6.24 21.33
N ALA A 203 26.32 -6.28 22.31
CA ALA A 203 25.41 -7.40 22.52
C ALA A 203 24.40 -7.59 21.37
N ALA A 204 24.21 -6.60 20.49
CA ALA A 204 23.34 -6.71 19.31
C ALA A 204 23.79 -7.81 18.33
N ALA A 205 25.08 -8.17 18.34
CA ALA A 205 25.62 -9.26 17.52
C ALA A 205 25.20 -10.67 17.97
N THR A 206 24.54 -10.79 19.14
CA THR A 206 24.04 -12.08 19.64
C THR A 206 22.60 -12.34 19.19
N PRO A 207 22.20 -13.61 18.98
CA PRO A 207 20.81 -13.94 18.67
C PRO A 207 19.84 -13.39 19.74
N GLY A 208 18.88 -12.57 19.34
CA GLY A 208 17.94 -11.91 20.25
C GLY A 208 18.51 -10.71 21.02
N GLY A 209 19.81 -10.43 20.92
CA GLY A 209 20.47 -9.29 21.56
C GLY A 209 19.93 -7.93 21.10
N VAL A 210 19.51 -7.83 19.83
CA VAL A 210 18.84 -6.65 19.30
C VAL A 210 17.54 -6.34 20.07
N MET A 211 16.73 -7.36 20.41
CA MET A 211 15.49 -7.16 21.16
C MET A 211 15.77 -6.67 22.59
N LEU A 212 16.79 -7.22 23.25
CA LEU A 212 17.19 -6.82 24.61
C LEU A 212 17.65 -5.35 24.69
N LEU A 213 18.32 -4.87 23.64
CA LEU A 213 18.86 -3.51 23.60
C LEU A 213 17.86 -2.48 23.07
N LEU A 214 16.77 -2.90 22.43
CA LEU A 214 15.93 -2.01 21.62
C LEU A 214 15.35 -0.84 22.42
N ALA A 215 14.73 -1.12 23.57
CA ALA A 215 14.13 -0.07 24.42
C ALA A 215 15.20 0.91 24.94
N SER A 216 16.34 0.39 25.40
CA SER A 216 17.45 1.21 25.89
C SER A 216 18.11 2.03 24.79
N ALA A 217 18.19 1.49 23.57
CA ALA A 217 18.70 2.19 22.40
C ALA A 217 17.74 3.31 21.95
N GLN A 218 16.43 3.06 21.97
CA GLN A 218 15.42 4.10 21.71
C GLN A 218 15.52 5.22 22.74
N GLU A 219 15.60 4.89 24.03
CA GLU A 219 15.80 5.85 25.10
C GLU A 219 17.05 6.72 24.88
N TYR A 220 18.17 6.08 24.51
CA TYR A 220 19.43 6.76 24.25
C TYR A 220 19.34 7.77 23.10
N VAL A 221 18.64 7.40 22.02
CA VAL A 221 18.40 8.29 20.88
C VAL A 221 17.43 9.41 21.24
N LEU A 222 16.34 9.10 21.96
CA LEU A 222 15.31 10.07 22.35
C LEU A 222 15.78 11.08 23.39
N ALA A 223 16.77 10.73 24.22
CA ALA A 223 17.39 11.65 25.18
C ALA A 223 18.18 12.79 24.51
N GLN A 224 18.55 12.64 23.23
CA GLN A 224 19.33 13.62 22.49
C GLN A 224 18.46 14.66 21.80
N GLU A 225 19.02 15.86 21.61
CA GLU A 225 18.32 16.94 20.91
C GLU A 225 18.09 16.60 19.44
N ASN A 226 16.81 16.60 19.04
CA ASN A 226 16.34 16.14 17.74
C ASN A 226 16.87 14.75 17.36
N GLY A 227 17.16 13.91 18.37
CA GLY A 227 17.84 12.63 18.17
C GLY A 227 17.06 11.69 17.27
N ARG A 228 15.73 11.63 17.44
CA ARG A 228 14.85 10.81 16.59
C ARG A 228 14.92 11.18 15.12
N GLU A 229 14.72 12.45 14.77
CA GLU A 229 14.72 12.90 13.37
C GLU A 229 16.08 12.71 12.71
N ARG A 230 17.14 13.11 13.42
CA ARG A 230 18.53 12.95 12.97
C ARG A 230 18.87 11.49 12.72
N PHE A 231 18.53 10.62 13.66
CA PHE A 231 18.82 9.19 13.57
C PHE A 231 18.02 8.53 12.44
N VAL A 232 16.71 8.77 12.37
CA VAL A 232 15.87 8.18 11.31
C VAL A 232 16.37 8.59 9.93
N GLN A 233 16.73 9.87 9.74
CA GLN A 233 17.29 10.36 8.48
C GLN A 233 18.65 9.71 8.16
N ALA A 234 19.55 9.66 9.14
CA ALA A 234 20.88 9.06 8.96
C ALA A 234 20.78 7.58 8.57
N VAL A 235 19.89 6.81 9.21
CA VAL A 235 19.70 5.38 8.88
C VAL A 235 19.10 5.18 7.50
N VAL A 236 18.23 6.08 7.03
CA VAL A 236 17.70 6.04 5.65
C VAL A 236 18.82 6.24 4.63
N GLU A 237 19.69 7.22 4.85
CA GLU A 237 20.83 7.49 3.97
C GLU A 237 21.85 6.35 4.00
N LEU A 238 22.17 5.86 5.20
CA LEU A 238 23.04 4.71 5.44
C LEU A 238 22.54 3.46 4.70
N SER A 239 21.26 3.13 4.84
CA SER A 239 20.68 1.93 4.22
C SER A 239 20.72 1.99 2.69
N LYS A 240 20.53 3.18 2.11
CA LYS A 240 20.65 3.38 0.65
C LYS A 240 22.10 3.21 0.20
N ALA A 241 23.05 3.81 0.90
CA ALA A 241 24.48 3.70 0.57
C ALA A 241 24.97 2.24 0.71
N PHE A 242 24.53 1.54 1.75
CA PHE A 242 24.85 0.13 1.99
C PHE A 242 24.40 -0.75 0.82
N ALA A 243 23.15 -0.59 0.40
CA ALA A 243 22.57 -1.38 -0.69
C ALA A 243 23.20 -1.11 -2.08
N LEU A 244 23.87 0.03 -2.26
CA LEU A 244 24.67 0.37 -3.45
C LEU A 244 26.12 -0.13 -3.34
N ALA A 245 26.68 -0.15 -2.13
CA ALA A 245 28.07 -0.54 -1.87
C ALA A 245 28.27 -2.06 -1.81
N VAL A 246 27.25 -2.85 -1.47
CA VAL A 246 27.34 -4.32 -1.47
C VAL A 246 27.64 -4.82 -2.89
N PRO A 247 28.61 -5.76 -3.06
CA PRO A 247 29.18 -6.65 -2.04
C PRO A 247 30.62 -6.32 -1.59
N ARG A 248 31.02 -5.05 -1.58
CA ARG A 248 32.34 -4.62 -1.09
C ARG A 248 32.63 -5.10 0.34
N GLU A 249 33.87 -5.49 0.62
CA GLU A 249 34.27 -5.98 1.95
C GLU A 249 34.01 -4.93 3.05
N GLU A 250 34.26 -3.65 2.73
CA GLU A 250 34.02 -2.52 3.61
C GLU A 250 32.54 -2.40 4.01
N ALA A 251 31.62 -2.72 3.08
CA ALA A 251 30.20 -2.72 3.36
C ALA A 251 29.79 -3.95 4.20
N LEU A 252 30.27 -5.13 3.83
CA LEU A 252 29.97 -6.37 4.54
C LEU A 252 30.45 -6.35 5.99
N ALA A 253 31.59 -5.68 6.27
CA ALA A 253 32.15 -5.55 7.61
C ALA A 253 31.23 -4.84 8.61
N ILE A 254 30.38 -3.91 8.15
CA ILE A 254 29.45 -3.15 9.00
C ILE A 254 27.99 -3.63 8.90
N ARG A 255 27.73 -4.74 8.20
CA ARG A 255 26.37 -5.25 7.94
C ARG A 255 25.54 -5.39 9.21
N ASP A 256 26.12 -5.98 10.25
CA ASP A 256 25.39 -6.31 11.47
C ASP A 256 25.04 -5.02 12.27
N GLU A 257 25.93 -4.02 12.27
CA GLU A 257 25.65 -2.70 12.84
C GLU A 257 24.57 -1.95 12.07
N VAL A 258 24.61 -1.99 10.73
CA VAL A 258 23.56 -1.42 9.87
C VAL A 258 22.20 -2.06 10.21
N GLY A 259 22.17 -3.39 10.39
CA GLY A 259 20.97 -4.12 10.80
C GLY A 259 20.43 -3.68 12.17
N PHE A 260 21.31 -3.48 13.16
CA PHE A 260 20.92 -2.93 14.46
C PHE A 260 20.31 -1.53 14.33
N PHE A 261 20.95 -0.61 13.60
CA PHE A 261 20.43 0.75 13.42
C PHE A 261 19.08 0.77 12.71
N GLN A 262 18.88 -0.13 11.74
CA GLN A 262 17.61 -0.31 11.04
C GLN A 262 16.51 -0.81 11.99
N ALA A 263 16.82 -1.74 12.90
CA ALA A 263 15.88 -2.22 13.92
C ALA A 263 15.45 -1.09 14.87
N VAL A 264 16.40 -0.29 15.36
CA VAL A 264 16.10 0.87 16.23
C VAL A 264 15.27 1.92 15.48
N LYS A 265 15.60 2.22 14.22
CA LYS A 265 14.81 3.14 13.37
C LYS A 265 13.38 2.63 13.25
N ALA A 266 13.19 1.35 12.92
CA ALA A 266 11.87 0.76 12.75
C ALA A 266 11.04 0.85 14.04
N ALA A 267 11.68 0.64 15.20
CA ALA A 267 11.04 0.82 16.50
C ALA A 267 10.64 2.29 16.75
N LEU A 268 11.54 3.25 16.53
CA LEU A 268 11.29 4.69 16.70
C LEU A 268 10.19 5.24 15.78
N VAL A 269 10.08 4.72 14.55
CA VAL A 269 9.00 5.09 13.62
C VAL A 269 7.65 4.54 14.10
N LYS A 270 7.62 3.33 14.67
CA LYS A 270 6.41 2.74 15.22
C LYS A 270 5.94 3.39 16.51
N THR A 271 6.84 3.92 17.34
CA THR A 271 6.49 4.55 18.63
C THR A 271 5.95 5.94 18.52
N GLY A 272 6.32 6.68 17.49
CA GLY A 272 6.09 8.10 17.51
C GLY A 272 4.81 8.58 16.86
N VAL A 273 4.44 9.80 17.25
CA VAL A 273 3.24 10.50 16.78
C VAL A 273 3.49 11.19 15.45
N GLY A 274 2.54 11.10 14.53
CA GLY A 274 2.50 11.99 13.37
C GLY A 274 3.56 11.72 12.30
N ARG A 275 3.30 10.73 11.46
CA ARG A 275 3.43 10.78 10.00
C ARG A 275 2.52 9.66 9.50
N GLU A 276 1.79 9.88 8.41
CA GLU A 276 1.27 8.76 7.63
C GLU A 276 2.37 7.72 7.55
N ARG A 277 2.04 6.43 7.71
CA ARG A 277 2.97 5.37 7.30
C ARG A 277 3.57 5.88 5.99
N PRO A 278 4.89 6.12 5.89
CA PRO A 278 5.48 6.21 4.56
C PRO A 278 4.88 5.02 3.83
N ARG A 279 4.26 5.23 2.65
CA ARG A 279 3.75 4.13 1.82
C ARG A 279 4.74 2.98 1.99
N ALA A 280 4.23 1.77 2.20
CA ALA A 280 4.95 0.57 2.66
C ALA A 280 6.21 0.16 1.82
N ASP A 281 6.70 1.05 0.98
CA ASP A 281 7.71 1.01 -0.06
C ASP A 281 9.10 1.50 0.39
N LEU A 282 9.40 1.67 1.69
CA LEU A 282 10.78 1.98 2.13
C LEU A 282 11.41 1.01 3.15
N ASP A 283 10.70 -0.02 3.61
CA ASP A 283 11.16 -0.85 4.73
C ASP A 283 11.01 -2.37 4.50
N HIS A 284 10.95 -2.91 3.27
CA HIS A 284 10.92 -4.39 3.08
C HIS A 284 12.28 -5.00 2.72
N ALA A 285 13.02 -4.41 1.76
CA ALA A 285 14.35 -4.91 1.38
C ALA A 285 15.38 -4.75 2.51
N ILE A 286 15.19 -3.77 3.37
CA ILE A 286 16.04 -3.53 4.54
C ILE A 286 15.78 -4.55 5.66
N ARG A 287 14.54 -5.03 5.82
CA ARG A 287 14.22 -6.04 6.84
C ARG A 287 14.88 -7.40 6.59
N GLN A 288 15.25 -7.69 5.34
CA GLN A 288 15.91 -8.94 4.96
C GLN A 288 17.36 -9.00 5.47
N ILE A 289 18.04 -7.86 5.61
CA ILE A 289 19.40 -7.76 6.20
C ILE A 289 19.38 -8.20 7.68
N VAL A 290 18.24 -8.02 8.35
CA VAL A 290 18.03 -8.34 9.77
C VAL A 290 17.46 -9.75 9.97
N ALA A 291 17.12 -10.49 8.90
CA ALA A 291 16.48 -11.81 8.99
C ALA A 291 17.37 -12.88 9.65
N GLY A 292 18.69 -12.65 9.73
CA GLY A 292 19.60 -13.51 10.50
C GLY A 292 19.62 -13.22 12.01
N ALA A 293 19.25 -12.00 12.44
CA ALA A 293 19.32 -11.57 13.84
C ALA A 293 17.95 -11.47 14.54
N ILE A 294 16.88 -11.32 13.77
CA ILE A 294 15.48 -11.32 14.24
C ILE A 294 14.73 -12.37 13.45
N ALA A 295 14.10 -13.32 14.14
CA ALA A 295 13.34 -14.39 13.52
C ALA A 295 12.32 -13.82 12.50
N PRO A 296 12.22 -14.41 11.29
CA PRO A 296 11.29 -13.94 10.27
C PRO A 296 9.85 -14.14 10.77
N GLY A 297 9.21 -13.06 11.20
CA GLY A 297 7.79 -13.06 11.57
C GLY A 297 7.42 -12.31 12.85
N GLU A 298 8.38 -11.98 13.73
CA GLU A 298 8.03 -11.18 14.91
C GLU A 298 7.82 -9.71 14.52
N VAL A 299 6.56 -9.33 14.40
CA VAL A 299 6.17 -7.92 14.40
C VAL A 299 6.72 -7.33 15.70
N ILE A 300 7.74 -6.48 15.59
CA ILE A 300 8.26 -5.71 16.73
C ILE A 300 7.10 -4.87 17.29
N ASP A 301 6.50 -5.36 18.35
CA ASP A 301 5.53 -4.64 19.16
C ASP A 301 6.33 -3.88 20.22
N VAL A 302 6.20 -2.56 20.21
CA VAL A 302 6.97 -1.68 21.09
C VAL A 302 6.63 -1.99 22.55
N PHE A 303 5.37 -2.32 22.85
CA PHE A 303 4.95 -2.63 24.22
C PHE A 303 5.69 -3.87 24.71
N THR A 304 5.74 -4.93 23.88
CA THR A 304 6.50 -6.15 24.21
C THR A 304 8.00 -5.88 24.33
N ALA A 305 8.58 -5.03 23.48
CA ALA A 305 9.99 -4.65 23.54
C ALA A 305 10.34 -3.82 24.79
N ALA A 306 9.38 -3.07 25.34
CA ALA A 306 9.51 -2.33 26.58
C ALA A 306 9.17 -3.18 27.83
N GLY A 307 8.84 -4.47 27.66
CA GLY A 307 8.43 -5.35 28.76
C GLY A 307 6.99 -5.13 29.25
N LEU A 308 6.17 -4.41 28.48
CA LEU A 308 4.76 -4.15 28.78
C LEU A 308 3.87 -5.24 28.17
N PRO A 309 2.78 -5.64 28.86
CA PRO A 309 1.79 -6.55 28.31
C PRO A 309 1.16 -5.94 27.05
N ARG A 310 0.72 -6.80 26.12
CA ARG A 310 -0.07 -6.33 24.97
C ARG A 310 -1.35 -5.69 25.50
N PRO A 311 -1.72 -4.51 25.02
CA PRO A 311 -2.92 -3.84 25.52
C PRO A 311 -4.15 -4.69 25.19
N ASP A 312 -4.94 -5.01 26.21
CA ASP A 312 -6.28 -5.59 26.06
C ASP A 312 -7.33 -4.54 26.44
N ILE A 313 -8.22 -4.23 25.50
CA ILE A 313 -9.51 -3.49 25.48
C ILE A 313 -9.71 -2.20 26.34
N SER A 314 -8.81 -1.78 27.23
CA SER A 314 -8.82 -0.43 27.83
C SER A 314 -7.42 0.19 27.80
N LEU A 315 -7.12 0.88 26.69
CA LEU A 315 -5.82 1.47 26.34
C LEU A 315 -5.30 2.54 27.32
N LEU A 316 -6.06 2.90 28.35
CA LEU A 316 -5.76 3.93 29.33
C LEU A 316 -6.09 3.48 30.77
N SER A 317 -6.04 2.19 31.09
CA SER A 317 -6.32 1.70 32.45
C SER A 317 -5.34 2.27 33.49
N ASP A 318 -5.77 2.35 34.74
CA ASP A 318 -4.93 2.90 35.81
C ASP A 318 -3.69 2.02 36.05
N GLU A 319 -3.85 0.70 35.86
CA GLU A 319 -2.75 -0.26 35.92
C GLU A 319 -1.72 0.00 34.83
N PHE A 320 -2.16 0.19 33.59
CA PHE A 320 -1.25 0.45 32.47
C PHE A 320 -0.53 1.79 32.61
N LEU A 321 -1.23 2.85 33.02
CA LEU A 321 -0.62 4.16 33.27
C LEU A 321 0.40 4.10 34.41
N ALA A 322 0.17 3.25 35.43
CA ALA A 322 1.13 3.01 36.50
C ALA A 322 2.37 2.24 35.99
N GLU A 323 2.20 1.24 35.14
CA GLU A 323 3.33 0.52 34.53
C GLU A 323 4.20 1.45 33.67
N VAL A 324 3.58 2.28 32.82
CA VAL A 324 4.29 3.27 31.99
C VAL A 324 4.99 4.32 32.85
N ARG A 325 4.38 4.72 33.97
CA ARG A 325 5.00 5.62 34.96
C ARG A 325 6.25 5.03 35.59
N GLU A 326 6.34 3.71 35.78
CA GLU A 326 7.51 3.07 36.40
C GLU A 326 8.59 2.64 35.40
N LEU A 327 8.38 2.86 34.10
CA LEU A 327 9.39 2.54 33.08
C LEU A 327 10.72 3.25 33.34
N PRO A 328 11.86 2.54 33.29
CA PRO A 328 13.19 3.15 33.36
C PRO A 328 13.45 4.10 32.19
N GLN A 329 12.96 3.76 30.99
CA GLN A 329 13.10 4.53 29.76
C GLN A 329 12.07 5.67 29.70
N ARG A 330 12.40 6.81 30.33
CA ARG A 330 11.48 7.94 30.51
C ARG A 330 11.13 8.63 29.20
N ASN A 331 12.09 8.83 28.31
CA ASN A 331 11.85 9.49 27.03
C ASN A 331 11.02 8.58 26.11
N LEU A 332 11.24 7.27 26.16
CA LEU A 332 10.38 6.28 25.49
C LEU A 332 8.95 6.28 26.04
N ALA A 333 8.77 6.37 27.37
CA ALA A 333 7.46 6.44 28.00
C ALA A 333 6.66 7.67 27.53
N VAL A 334 7.31 8.83 27.36
CA VAL A 334 6.68 10.04 26.79
C VAL A 334 6.17 9.78 25.37
N GLU A 335 6.98 9.21 24.48
CA GLU A 335 6.56 8.91 23.10
C GLU A 335 5.41 7.89 23.06
N LEU A 336 5.45 6.86 23.91
CA LEU A 336 4.38 5.86 24.04
C LEU A 336 3.05 6.51 24.47
N LEU A 337 3.05 7.30 25.55
CA LEU A 337 1.86 8.00 26.02
C LEU A 337 1.34 8.98 24.98
N GLN A 338 2.24 9.75 24.35
CA GLN A 338 1.86 10.70 23.31
C GLN A 338 1.16 10.00 22.14
N LYS A 339 1.66 8.83 21.71
CA LYS A 339 1.05 8.04 20.65
C LYS A 339 -0.31 7.49 21.06
N LEU A 340 -0.41 6.90 22.24
CA LEU A 340 -1.67 6.37 22.75
C LEU A 340 -2.74 7.46 22.84
N LEU A 341 -2.39 8.60 23.44
CA LEU A 341 -3.29 9.76 23.55
C LEU A 341 -3.68 10.30 22.18
N ASN A 342 -2.73 10.42 21.26
CA ASN A 342 -3.03 10.89 19.92
C ASN A 342 -3.93 9.93 19.12
N ASP A 343 -3.72 8.61 19.26
CA ASP A 343 -4.56 7.60 18.61
C ASP A 343 -5.98 7.60 19.21
N GLU A 344 -6.11 7.77 20.53
CA GLU A 344 -7.38 7.93 21.23
C GLU A 344 -8.11 9.23 20.82
N ILE A 345 -7.39 10.36 20.78
CA ILE A 345 -7.93 11.66 20.32
C ILE A 345 -8.38 11.57 18.86
N LYS A 346 -7.64 10.86 17.98
CA LYS A 346 -8.04 10.61 16.58
C LYS A 346 -9.26 9.71 16.46
N SER A 347 -9.38 8.71 17.32
CA SER A 347 -10.58 7.87 17.38
C SER A 347 -11.79 8.73 17.74
N ARG A 348 -11.63 9.54 18.78
CA ARG A 348 -12.65 10.47 19.29
C ARG A 348 -12.98 11.60 18.33
N SER A 349 -12.02 12.09 17.55
CA SER A 349 -12.24 13.16 16.57
C SER A 349 -13.20 12.76 15.46
N ARG A 350 -13.53 11.46 15.34
CA ARG A 350 -14.57 10.96 14.44
C ARG A 350 -15.99 11.18 14.99
N LYS A 351 -16.13 11.26 16.30
CA LYS A 351 -17.44 11.40 16.99
C LYS A 351 -17.66 12.78 17.59
N ASN A 352 -16.64 13.34 18.25
CA ASN A 352 -16.74 14.61 18.98
C ASN A 352 -15.57 15.55 18.64
N LEU A 353 -15.86 16.56 17.82
CA LEU A 353 -14.88 17.48 17.26
C LEU A 353 -14.40 18.50 18.30
N VAL A 354 -15.28 19.00 19.17
CA VAL A 354 -14.92 20.00 20.18
C VAL A 354 -14.00 19.41 21.23
N GLN A 355 -14.38 18.25 21.75
CA GLN A 355 -13.61 17.53 22.75
C GLN A 355 -12.25 17.11 22.18
N ALA A 356 -12.21 16.57 20.97
CA ALA A 356 -10.96 16.19 20.32
C ALA A 356 -10.03 17.39 20.07
N ARG A 357 -10.54 18.56 19.66
CA ARG A 357 -9.74 19.78 19.49
C ARG A 357 -9.12 20.23 20.82
N SER A 358 -9.91 20.29 21.89
CA SER A 358 -9.43 20.67 23.22
C SER A 358 -8.32 19.73 23.72
N PHE A 359 -8.53 18.41 23.64
CA PHE A 359 -7.50 17.44 24.03
C PHE A 359 -6.27 17.47 23.13
N ALA A 360 -6.43 17.71 21.82
CA ALA A 360 -5.31 17.88 20.91
C ALA A 360 -4.45 19.10 21.26
N GLU A 361 -5.06 20.24 21.58
CA GLU A 361 -4.36 21.44 22.03
C GLU A 361 -3.61 21.22 23.35
N MET A 362 -4.25 20.55 24.33
CA MET A 362 -3.61 20.21 25.60
C MET A 362 -2.43 19.26 25.40
N LEU A 363 -2.57 18.24 24.55
CA LEU A 363 -1.49 17.33 24.19
C LEU A 363 -0.34 18.08 23.51
N GLU A 364 -0.64 18.95 22.54
CA GLU A 364 0.37 19.76 21.85
C GLU A 364 1.12 20.67 22.83
N LEU A 365 0.43 21.31 23.77
CA LEU A 365 1.04 22.16 24.79
C LEU A 365 1.96 21.38 25.74
N ALA A 366 1.58 20.16 26.15
CA ALA A 366 2.41 19.29 26.98
C ALA A 366 3.68 18.85 26.23
N VAL A 367 3.51 18.41 24.98
CA VAL A 367 4.61 17.97 24.10
C VAL A 367 5.56 19.12 23.77
N ARG A 368 5.03 20.32 23.49
CA ARG A 368 5.86 21.48 23.16
C ARG A 368 6.75 21.88 24.33
N ARG A 369 6.23 21.83 25.56
CA ARG A 369 7.00 22.10 26.79
C ARG A 369 8.13 21.09 27.00
N TYR A 370 7.90 19.83 26.63
CA TYR A 370 8.93 18.80 26.62
C TYR A 370 10.02 19.07 25.57
N GLN A 371 9.61 19.34 24.33
CA GLN A 371 10.54 19.58 23.21
C GLN A 371 11.43 20.81 23.44
N THR A 372 10.90 21.86 24.09
CA THR A 372 11.70 23.03 24.47
C THR A 372 12.59 22.81 25.71
N LYS A 373 12.64 21.59 26.25
CA LYS A 373 13.32 21.22 27.52
C LYS A 373 12.91 22.11 28.70
N SER A 374 11.73 22.72 28.63
CA SER A 374 11.21 23.56 29.71
C SER A 374 10.83 22.74 30.95
N ILE A 375 10.59 21.43 30.77
CA ILE A 375 10.23 20.47 31.82
C ILE A 375 10.97 19.13 31.60
N GLN A 376 11.17 18.37 32.67
CA GLN A 376 11.81 17.04 32.61
C GLN A 376 10.84 15.98 32.10
N ALA A 377 11.35 14.89 31.49
CA ALA A 377 10.52 13.79 30.99
C ALA A 377 9.54 13.24 32.05
N ALA A 378 9.96 13.14 33.31
CA ALA A 378 9.09 12.71 34.41
C ALA A 378 7.88 13.63 34.62
N GLN A 379 8.04 14.95 34.48
CA GLN A 379 6.94 15.90 34.63
C GLN A 379 5.96 15.82 33.45
N VAL A 380 6.47 15.61 32.24
CA VAL A 380 5.65 15.41 31.04
C VAL A 380 4.82 14.14 31.16
N ILE A 381 5.41 13.05 31.67
CA ILE A 381 4.68 11.81 31.93
C ILE A 381 3.48 12.08 32.86
N GLU A 382 3.65 12.85 33.94
CA GLU A 382 2.53 13.21 34.81
C GLU A 382 1.46 14.04 34.10
N GLU A 383 1.84 15.03 33.28
CA GLU A 383 0.89 15.83 32.48
C GLU A 383 0.13 14.96 31.47
N LEU A 384 0.80 14.02 30.80
CA LEU A 384 0.17 13.08 29.86
C LEU A 384 -0.74 12.07 30.57
N ILE A 385 -0.35 11.59 31.75
CA ILE A 385 -1.20 10.71 32.58
C ILE A 385 -2.43 11.48 33.08
N ALA A 386 -2.28 12.74 33.47
CA ALA A 386 -3.42 13.58 33.85
C ALA A 386 -4.38 13.75 32.65
N LEU A 387 -3.84 14.03 31.47
CA LEU A 387 -4.62 14.13 30.23
C LEU A 387 -5.35 12.81 29.90
N ALA A 388 -4.69 11.66 30.09
CA ALA A 388 -5.31 10.35 29.93
C ALA A 388 -6.50 10.13 30.88
N LYS A 389 -6.38 10.59 32.13
CA LYS A 389 -7.47 10.52 33.12
C LYS A 389 -8.62 11.45 32.76
N GLU A 390 -8.33 12.68 32.36
CA GLU A 390 -9.35 13.64 31.91
C GLU A 390 -10.15 13.13 30.70
N LEU A 391 -9.49 12.46 29.75
CA LEU A 391 -10.14 11.78 28.63
C LEU A 391 -11.16 10.73 29.12
N ARG A 392 -10.75 9.87 30.05
CA ARG A 392 -11.63 8.83 30.62
C ARG A 392 -12.79 9.40 31.43
N GLU A 393 -12.54 10.44 32.20
CA GLU A 393 -13.60 11.11 32.98
C GLU A 393 -14.64 11.77 32.08
N ALA A 394 -14.20 12.29 30.93
CA ALA A 394 -15.11 12.88 29.97
C ALA A 394 -16.01 11.83 29.27
N ASP A 395 -15.55 10.58 29.11
CA ASP A 395 -16.40 9.46 28.67
C ASP A 395 -17.48 9.12 29.71
N ARG A 396 -17.06 8.97 30.98
CA ARG A 396 -17.98 8.67 32.09
C ARG A 396 -19.05 9.75 32.27
N ARG A 397 -18.72 11.01 31.97
CA ARG A 397 -19.68 12.13 32.02
C ARG A 397 -20.86 11.94 31.07
N GLY A 398 -20.63 11.36 29.88
CA GLY A 398 -21.71 11.03 28.95
C GLY A 398 -22.70 10.04 29.54
N GLU A 399 -22.19 9.00 30.21
CA GLU A 399 -22.98 7.99 30.90
C GLU A 399 -23.76 8.57 32.08
N GLU A 400 -23.12 9.41 32.90
CA GLU A 400 -23.74 10.07 34.07
C GLU A 400 -24.87 11.03 33.66
N LEU A 401 -24.72 11.75 32.54
CA LEU A 401 -25.74 12.65 32.00
C LEU A 401 -26.83 11.92 31.20
N GLY A 402 -26.69 10.60 30.99
CA GLY A 402 -27.64 9.80 30.21
C GLY A 402 -27.76 10.27 28.77
N LEU A 403 -26.66 10.74 28.17
CA LEU A 403 -26.55 11.11 26.77
C LEU A 403 -25.95 9.95 25.97
N ASN A 404 -26.37 9.80 24.72
CA ASN A 404 -25.61 8.97 23.76
C ASN A 404 -24.43 9.77 23.17
N ASP A 405 -23.50 9.08 22.49
CA ASP A 405 -22.29 9.69 21.90
C ASP A 405 -22.61 10.90 21.01
N ASP A 406 -23.66 10.83 20.18
CA ASP A 406 -24.08 11.93 19.31
C ASP A 406 -24.54 13.13 20.16
N GLU A 407 -25.42 12.90 21.13
CA GLU A 407 -25.96 13.94 22.01
C GLU A 407 -24.87 14.59 22.86
N LEU A 408 -23.90 13.82 23.34
CA LEU A 408 -22.74 14.34 24.07
C LEU A 408 -21.91 15.26 23.18
N ALA A 409 -21.68 14.89 21.92
CA ALA A 409 -20.92 15.71 20.99
C ALA A 409 -21.61 17.06 20.68
N PHE A 410 -22.94 17.06 20.53
CA PHE A 410 -23.70 18.30 20.37
C PHE A 410 -23.78 19.11 21.67
N TYR A 411 -23.86 18.45 22.84
CA TYR A 411 -23.79 19.13 24.13
C TYR A 411 -22.44 19.85 24.30
N ASP A 412 -21.33 19.16 24.04
CA ASP A 412 -19.99 19.76 24.11
C ASP A 412 -19.83 20.90 23.09
N ALA A 413 -20.42 20.78 21.90
CA ALA A 413 -20.45 21.86 20.91
C ALA A 413 -21.19 23.12 21.38
N LEU A 414 -22.23 22.97 22.19
CA LEU A 414 -22.95 24.08 22.80
C LEU A 414 -22.23 24.64 24.03
N ALA A 415 -21.59 23.76 24.80
CA ALA A 415 -20.87 24.06 26.04
C ALA A 415 -19.46 24.63 25.80
N ALA A 416 -18.97 24.65 24.56
CA ALA A 416 -17.67 25.23 24.19
C ALA A 416 -17.49 26.70 24.63
N ASN A 417 -18.58 27.42 24.92
CA ASN A 417 -18.54 28.77 25.49
C ASN A 417 -18.93 28.73 26.98
N GLU A 418 -17.97 28.92 27.88
CA GLU A 418 -18.19 28.89 29.35
C GLU A 418 -19.32 29.84 29.79
N SER A 419 -19.36 31.07 29.24
CA SER A 419 -20.41 32.05 29.54
C SER A 419 -21.83 31.60 29.18
N ALA A 420 -21.99 30.69 28.21
CA ALA A 420 -23.30 30.14 27.85
C ALA A 420 -23.75 29.05 28.83
N VAL A 421 -22.80 28.27 29.37
CA VAL A 421 -23.04 27.26 30.39
C VAL A 421 -23.49 27.91 31.70
N ASP A 422 -22.81 28.98 32.12
CA ASP A 422 -23.13 29.72 33.34
C ASP A 422 -24.51 30.38 33.32
N LEU A 423 -24.99 30.78 32.14
CA LEU A 423 -26.26 31.50 31.98
C LEU A 423 -27.48 30.59 31.80
N LEU A 424 -27.32 29.45 31.12
CA LEU A 424 -28.42 28.55 30.76
C LEU A 424 -28.53 27.34 31.69
N GLY A 425 -27.40 26.92 32.28
CA GLY A 425 -27.29 25.69 33.06
C GLY A 425 -27.37 24.41 32.22
N ASP A 426 -26.95 23.30 32.82
CA ASP A 426 -26.82 22.01 32.11
C ASP A 426 -28.14 21.46 31.57
N GLN A 427 -29.27 21.68 32.26
CA GLN A 427 -30.55 21.11 31.86
C GLN A 427 -31.07 21.64 30.53
N GLU A 428 -30.89 22.94 30.27
CA GLU A 428 -31.30 23.56 29.00
C GLU A 428 -30.37 23.15 27.86
N LEU A 429 -29.06 23.04 28.12
CA LEU A 429 -28.07 22.53 27.16
C LEU A 429 -28.34 21.08 26.77
N LEU A 430 -28.72 20.22 27.72
CA LEU A 430 -29.12 18.85 27.47
C LEU A 430 -30.34 18.75 26.56
N PHE A 431 -31.37 19.57 26.82
CA PHE A 431 -32.57 19.60 25.98
C PHE A 431 -32.25 20.09 24.56
N MET A 432 -31.43 21.14 24.45
CA MET A 432 -30.96 21.66 23.16
C MET A 432 -30.18 20.62 22.38
N ALA A 433 -29.22 19.92 23.01
CA ALA A 433 -28.42 18.90 22.35
C ALA A 433 -29.28 17.77 21.76
N ARG A 434 -30.27 17.29 22.52
CA ARG A 434 -31.24 16.27 22.05
C ARG A 434 -32.09 16.77 20.88
N GLU A 435 -32.63 17.99 20.97
CA GLU A 435 -33.41 18.59 19.88
C GLU A 435 -32.56 18.81 18.62
N LEU A 436 -31.27 19.18 18.79
CA LEU A 436 -30.34 19.33 17.67
C LEU A 436 -30.04 18.01 16.99
N VAL A 437 -29.71 16.95 17.73
CA VAL A 437 -29.46 15.61 17.16
C VAL A 437 -30.66 15.13 16.35
N GLU A 438 -31.87 15.20 16.93
CA GLU A 438 -33.10 14.79 16.27
C GLU A 438 -33.37 15.61 15.00
N THR A 439 -33.11 16.92 15.06
CA THR A 439 -33.28 17.83 13.92
C THR A 439 -32.28 17.53 12.81
N VAL A 440 -31.02 17.30 13.15
CA VAL A 440 -29.97 17.00 12.18
C VAL A 440 -30.22 15.62 11.56
N LYS A 441 -30.55 14.58 12.34
CA LYS A 441 -30.92 13.24 11.82
C LYS A 441 -32.08 13.27 10.83
N ARG A 442 -33.14 14.04 11.12
CA ARG A 442 -34.32 14.16 10.23
C ARG A 442 -34.05 14.90 8.93
N ASN A 443 -33.00 15.72 8.88
CA ASN A 443 -32.68 16.57 7.73
C ASN A 443 -31.36 16.17 7.06
N ALA A 444 -30.67 15.16 7.60
CA ALA A 444 -29.57 14.48 6.93
C ALA A 444 -30.14 13.86 5.65
N THR A 445 -29.69 14.38 4.51
CA THR A 445 -30.00 13.86 3.18
C THR A 445 -28.70 13.36 2.58
N ILE A 446 -28.75 12.35 1.72
CA ILE A 446 -27.59 11.64 1.15
C ILE A 446 -26.54 12.59 0.52
N ASP A 447 -26.92 13.81 0.09
CA ASP A 447 -26.04 14.80 -0.57
C ASP A 447 -25.59 15.99 0.31
N TRP A 448 -25.80 15.94 1.63
CA TRP A 448 -25.65 17.09 2.51
C TRP A 448 -24.21 17.64 2.65
N THR A 449 -23.17 16.84 2.39
CA THR A 449 -21.76 17.27 2.36
C THR A 449 -21.37 18.06 1.10
N VAL A 450 -22.22 18.10 0.07
CA VAL A 450 -21.89 18.68 -1.24
C VAL A 450 -22.72 19.91 -1.61
N LYS A 451 -23.93 20.08 -1.05
CA LYS A 451 -24.86 21.17 -1.46
C LYS A 451 -24.94 22.32 -0.43
N GLU A 452 -24.46 23.49 -0.82
CA GLU A 452 -24.48 24.74 -0.04
C GLU A 452 -25.91 25.15 0.43
N SER A 453 -26.94 24.76 -0.32
CA SER A 453 -28.35 25.01 0.02
C SER A 453 -28.83 24.21 1.25
N VAL A 454 -28.33 22.98 1.44
CA VAL A 454 -28.67 22.12 2.59
C VAL A 454 -28.00 22.67 3.85
N ARG A 455 -26.72 23.04 3.75
CA ARG A 455 -25.96 23.71 4.84
C ARG A 455 -26.64 25.00 5.29
N ALA A 456 -27.10 25.83 4.35
CA ALA A 456 -27.82 27.07 4.66
C ALA A 456 -29.17 26.82 5.37
N ASN A 457 -29.88 25.75 5.03
CA ASN A 457 -31.12 25.36 5.70
C ASN A 457 -30.85 24.84 7.12
N LEU A 458 -29.87 23.93 7.30
CA LEU A 458 -29.44 23.44 8.61
C LEU A 458 -29.01 24.60 9.52
N ARG A 459 -28.20 25.54 9.01
CA ARG A 459 -27.80 26.76 9.74
C ARG A 459 -28.99 27.56 10.24
N ARG A 460 -30.04 27.70 9.41
CA ARG A 460 -31.27 28.41 9.78
C ARG A 460 -32.04 27.69 10.89
N MET A 461 -32.05 26.37 10.87
CA MET A 461 -32.72 25.52 11.88
C MET A 461 -31.97 25.55 13.21
N VAL A 462 -30.65 25.37 13.20
CA VAL A 462 -29.80 25.49 14.40
C VAL A 462 -29.99 26.85 15.06
N ARG A 463 -29.92 27.95 14.29
CA ARG A 463 -30.19 29.31 14.82
C ARG A 463 -31.58 29.46 15.43
N ARG A 464 -32.59 28.76 14.90
CA ARG A 464 -33.95 28.80 15.44
C ARG A 464 -34.01 28.07 16.79
N ILE A 465 -33.36 26.91 16.91
CA ILE A 465 -33.31 26.12 18.15
C ILE A 465 -32.56 26.90 19.24
N LEU A 466 -31.39 27.47 18.92
CA LEU A 466 -30.63 28.31 19.86
C LEU A 466 -31.46 29.50 20.39
N ARG A 467 -32.25 30.16 19.53
CA ARG A 467 -33.12 31.27 19.93
C ARG A 467 -34.31 30.83 20.79
N LYS A 468 -34.89 29.67 20.47
CA LYS A 468 -36.04 29.11 21.18
C LYS A 468 -35.69 28.82 22.64
N HIS A 469 -34.47 28.35 22.89
CA HIS A 469 -33.96 27.99 24.22
C HIS A 469 -33.13 29.09 24.90
N GLY A 470 -33.20 30.32 24.38
CA GLY A 470 -32.60 31.48 25.05
C GLY A 470 -31.08 31.59 24.98
N TYR A 471 -30.40 30.90 24.05
CA TYR A 471 -28.95 30.99 23.92
C TYR A 471 -28.48 32.44 23.66
N PRO A 472 -27.43 32.94 24.34
CA PRO A 472 -26.98 34.33 24.22
C PRO A 472 -26.75 34.80 22.76
N PRO A 473 -27.40 35.89 22.30
CA PRO A 473 -27.35 36.32 20.90
C PRO A 473 -25.95 36.66 20.36
N ASP A 474 -25.06 37.10 21.25
CA ASP A 474 -23.65 37.42 21.00
C ASP A 474 -22.79 36.16 20.74
N LEU A 475 -23.16 35.02 21.33
CA LEU A 475 -22.45 33.75 21.18
C LEU A 475 -23.11 32.79 20.18
N GLN A 476 -24.34 33.10 19.74
CA GLN A 476 -25.12 32.26 18.81
C GLN A 476 -24.40 31.97 17.49
N GLU A 477 -23.63 32.92 16.95
CA GLU A 477 -22.98 32.72 15.65
C GLU A 477 -21.87 31.68 15.72
N GLN A 478 -21.02 31.76 16.74
CA GLN A 478 -19.94 30.80 16.97
C GLN A 478 -20.50 29.42 17.32
N ALA A 479 -21.47 29.34 18.23
CA ALA A 479 -22.13 28.08 18.58
C ALA A 479 -22.81 27.43 17.37
N THR A 480 -23.46 28.22 16.50
CA THR A 480 -24.04 27.71 15.25
C THR A 480 -22.98 27.09 14.34
N GLN A 481 -21.82 27.73 14.21
CA GLN A 481 -20.73 27.23 13.36
C GLN A 481 -20.17 25.92 13.91
N THR A 482 -19.88 25.85 15.21
CA THR A 482 -19.37 24.64 15.87
C THR A 482 -20.37 23.48 15.77
N VAL A 483 -21.66 23.74 15.98
CA VAL A 483 -22.73 22.75 15.83
C VAL A 483 -22.85 22.26 14.37
N LEU A 484 -22.62 23.12 13.38
CA LEU A 484 -22.61 22.72 11.97
C LEU A 484 -21.40 21.85 11.62
N GLU A 485 -20.21 22.18 12.13
CA GLU A 485 -19.01 21.36 11.96
C GLU A 485 -19.16 19.99 12.62
N GLN A 486 -19.76 19.95 13.81
CA GLN A 486 -20.10 18.71 14.50
C GLN A 486 -21.16 17.90 13.76
N ALA A 487 -22.19 18.58 13.22
CA ALA A 487 -23.18 17.94 12.37
C ALA A 487 -22.48 17.32 11.16
N GLU A 488 -21.64 18.09 10.43
CA GLU A 488 -20.80 17.74 9.26
C GLU A 488 -19.97 16.47 9.46
N LEU A 489 -19.41 16.30 10.65
CA LEU A 489 -18.67 15.10 11.03
C LEU A 489 -19.58 13.87 11.16
N LEU A 490 -20.68 13.98 11.91
CA LEU A 490 -21.54 12.83 12.22
C LEU A 490 -22.37 12.36 11.03
N GLY A 491 -22.78 13.25 10.14
CA GLY A 491 -23.55 12.81 8.96
C GLY A 491 -22.69 12.09 7.90
N LEU A 492 -21.35 12.12 7.98
CA LEU A 492 -20.48 11.24 7.20
C LEU A 492 -20.57 9.81 7.76
N GLU A 493 -20.52 9.67 9.09
CA GLU A 493 -20.71 8.39 9.77
C GLU A 493 -22.13 7.84 9.57
N TRP A 494 -23.17 8.68 9.67
CA TRP A 494 -24.55 8.23 9.42
C TRP A 494 -24.79 7.85 7.95
N ALA A 495 -24.11 8.52 7.00
CA ALA A 495 -24.13 8.12 5.59
C ALA A 495 -23.37 6.80 5.37
N GLU A 496 -22.22 6.59 6.02
CA GLU A 496 -21.47 5.32 5.99
C GLU A 496 -22.27 4.16 6.64
N VAL A 497 -23.05 4.43 7.69
CA VAL A 497 -23.93 3.45 8.34
C VAL A 497 -25.16 3.13 7.47
N GLU A 498 -25.72 4.10 6.74
CA GLU A 498 -26.72 3.84 5.69
C GLU A 498 -26.13 3.10 4.47
N GLU A 499 -24.82 3.26 4.21
CA GLU A 499 -24.04 2.50 3.21
C GLU A 499 -23.53 1.15 3.72
N ALA A 500 -23.92 0.68 4.91
CA ALA A 500 -23.80 -0.73 5.27
C ALA A 500 -24.79 -1.54 4.42
N ILE A 501 -24.49 -1.68 3.12
CA ILE A 501 -25.25 -2.44 2.15
C ILE A 501 -25.38 -3.85 2.73
N VAL A 502 -26.59 -4.19 3.19
CA VAL A 502 -26.96 -5.58 3.37
C VAL A 502 -26.81 -6.20 1.99
N LEU A 503 -25.73 -6.97 1.82
CA LEU A 503 -25.45 -7.62 0.55
C LEU A 503 -26.71 -8.40 0.15
N PRO A 504 -27.15 -8.33 -1.12
CA PRO A 504 -28.41 -8.93 -1.54
C PRO A 504 -28.28 -10.46 -1.72
N PHE A 505 -27.40 -11.07 -0.95
CA PHE A 505 -27.06 -12.47 -0.90
C PHE A 505 -26.35 -12.78 0.42
N VAL A 506 -26.45 -14.03 0.87
CA VAL A 506 -25.74 -14.52 2.06
C VAL A 506 -24.46 -15.21 1.61
N ARG A 507 -23.31 -14.81 2.16
CA ARG A 507 -22.05 -15.54 1.99
C ARG A 507 -22.10 -16.82 2.84
N LEU A 508 -21.83 -17.96 2.22
CA LEU A 508 -21.85 -19.25 2.90
C LEU A 508 -20.43 -19.67 3.26
N GLU A 509 -20.27 -20.24 4.46
CA GLU A 509 -19.05 -20.91 4.90
C GLU A 509 -18.82 -22.19 4.09
N GLU A 510 -17.56 -22.58 3.87
CA GLU A 510 -17.22 -23.74 3.01
C GLU A 510 -17.96 -25.03 3.39
N ALA A 511 -18.23 -25.25 4.67
CA ALA A 511 -18.92 -26.44 5.17
C ALA A 511 -20.39 -26.54 4.72
N ASP A 512 -21.05 -25.41 4.43
CA ASP A 512 -22.47 -25.33 4.07
C ASP A 512 -22.71 -25.20 2.56
N VAL A 513 -21.64 -25.03 1.79
CA VAL A 513 -21.70 -24.85 0.34
C VAL A 513 -22.03 -26.18 -0.35
N ARG A 514 -23.13 -26.20 -1.09
CA ARG A 514 -23.46 -27.23 -2.09
C ARG A 514 -23.48 -26.56 -3.47
N PRO A 515 -22.36 -26.62 -4.22
CA PRO A 515 -22.20 -25.89 -5.48
C PRO A 515 -23.36 -26.10 -6.43
N TYR A 516 -23.97 -25.01 -6.88
CA TYR A 516 -25.09 -24.96 -7.81
C TYR A 516 -26.38 -25.65 -7.34
N VAL A 517 -26.47 -25.99 -6.04
CA VAL A 517 -27.68 -26.52 -5.39
C VAL A 517 -28.26 -25.49 -4.43
N ASN A 518 -27.44 -24.94 -3.53
CA ASN A 518 -27.83 -23.85 -2.62
C ASN A 518 -26.99 -22.58 -2.80
N ALA A 519 -25.92 -22.63 -3.60
CA ALA A 519 -24.97 -21.54 -3.77
C ALA A 519 -24.50 -21.41 -5.21
N ILE A 520 -24.18 -20.18 -5.63
CA ILE A 520 -23.50 -19.86 -6.89
C ILE A 520 -22.23 -19.03 -6.60
N PRO A 521 -21.19 -19.08 -7.45
CA PRO A 521 -19.98 -18.33 -7.22
C PRO A 521 -20.20 -16.82 -7.36
N LEU A 522 -19.61 -16.05 -6.45
CA LEU A 522 -19.40 -14.62 -6.54
C LEU A 522 -18.03 -14.38 -7.15
N TYR A 523 -17.96 -13.61 -8.24
CA TYR A 523 -16.70 -13.22 -8.86
C TYR A 523 -16.31 -11.80 -8.47
N SER A 524 -15.01 -11.55 -8.38
CA SER A 524 -14.39 -10.22 -8.17
C SER A 524 -14.63 -9.22 -9.31
N LEU A 525 -15.45 -9.61 -10.29
CA LEU A 525 -15.71 -8.88 -11.51
C LEU A 525 -16.60 -7.65 -11.25
N ALA A 526 -16.07 -6.46 -11.50
CA ALA A 526 -16.80 -5.19 -11.54
C ALA A 526 -17.13 -4.82 -12.98
N VAL A 527 -18.35 -5.17 -13.42
CA VAL A 527 -18.79 -4.96 -14.80
C VAL A 527 -19.08 -3.49 -15.07
N ALA A 528 -18.38 -2.89 -16.04
CA ALA A 528 -18.58 -1.48 -16.39
C ALA A 528 -19.89 -1.26 -17.17
N ALA A 529 -20.81 -0.50 -16.59
CA ALA A 529 -21.93 0.15 -17.28
C ALA A 529 -21.47 1.50 -17.88
N GLY A 530 -20.49 1.42 -18.77
CA GLY A 530 -19.86 2.53 -19.49
C GLY A 530 -19.14 2.02 -20.74
N GLY A 531 -17.93 2.49 -21.05
CA GLY A 531 -17.04 1.83 -22.01
C GLY A 531 -16.58 0.44 -21.53
N PHE A 532 -15.59 -0.15 -22.21
CA PHE A 532 -14.84 -1.27 -21.64
C PHE A 532 -14.03 -0.74 -20.44
N GLY A 533 -14.22 -1.32 -19.25
CA GLY A 533 -13.50 -0.91 -18.04
C GLY A 533 -12.01 -1.26 -18.07
N ASP A 534 -11.28 -0.89 -17.02
CA ASP A 534 -9.88 -1.30 -16.85
C ASP A 534 -9.80 -2.85 -16.80
N GLY A 535 -8.71 -3.43 -17.28
CA GLY A 535 -8.51 -4.88 -17.26
C GLY A 535 -8.54 -5.41 -15.83
N GLN A 536 -9.32 -6.48 -15.58
CA GLN A 536 -9.48 -7.07 -14.24
C GLN A 536 -9.19 -8.57 -14.24
N ALA A 537 -8.38 -9.04 -13.28
CA ALA A 537 -8.25 -10.46 -12.98
C ALA A 537 -9.54 -10.95 -12.30
N VAL A 538 -10.24 -11.88 -12.95
CA VAL A 538 -11.52 -12.40 -12.48
C VAL A 538 -11.30 -13.71 -11.73
N GLU A 539 -11.46 -13.67 -10.41
CA GLU A 539 -11.37 -14.83 -9.53
C GLU A 539 -12.68 -15.05 -8.78
N ALA A 540 -12.94 -16.30 -8.40
CA ALA A 540 -14.09 -16.62 -7.55
C ALA A 540 -13.75 -16.27 -6.10
N GLU A 541 -14.43 -15.28 -5.55
CA GLU A 541 -14.16 -14.77 -4.19
C GLU A 541 -14.85 -15.61 -3.12
N ALA A 542 -16.07 -16.07 -3.39
CA ALA A 542 -16.91 -16.77 -2.41
C ALA A 542 -18.04 -17.54 -3.10
N TRP A 543 -18.69 -18.41 -2.33
CA TRP A 543 -19.98 -19.00 -2.70
C TRP A 543 -21.10 -18.28 -1.97
N VAL A 544 -22.12 -17.87 -2.71
CA VAL A 544 -23.22 -17.06 -2.19
C VAL A 544 -24.57 -17.69 -2.47
N ALA A 545 -25.47 -17.57 -1.51
CA ALA A 545 -26.90 -17.82 -1.70
C ALA A 545 -27.58 -16.50 -2.10
N PRO A 546 -27.98 -16.33 -3.38
CA PRO A 546 -28.63 -15.10 -3.82
C PRO A 546 -30.01 -14.94 -3.17
N ASN A 547 -30.34 -13.74 -2.68
CA ASN A 547 -31.67 -13.44 -2.12
C ASN A 547 -32.70 -13.08 -3.21
N GLY A 548 -32.53 -13.65 -4.41
CA GLY A 548 -33.35 -13.41 -5.60
C GLY A 548 -34.40 -14.50 -5.84
N ARG A 549 -35.12 -14.38 -6.96
CA ARG A 549 -36.10 -15.36 -7.43
C ARG A 549 -35.44 -16.54 -8.15
N THR A 550 -34.23 -16.34 -8.65
CA THR A 550 -33.48 -17.35 -9.41
C THR A 550 -32.82 -18.37 -8.49
N SER A 551 -33.19 -19.64 -8.64
CA SER A 551 -32.53 -20.75 -7.92
C SER A 551 -31.09 -20.97 -8.43
N PRO A 552 -30.14 -21.33 -7.56
CA PRO A 552 -28.81 -21.78 -7.94
C PRO A 552 -28.85 -22.89 -9.00
N ALA A 553 -28.02 -22.76 -10.04
CA ALA A 553 -27.89 -23.75 -11.11
C ALA A 553 -26.52 -23.63 -11.80
N PRO A 554 -26.01 -24.72 -12.42
CA PRO A 554 -24.74 -24.69 -13.13
C PRO A 554 -24.70 -23.61 -14.23
N GLY A 555 -23.59 -22.89 -14.31
CA GLY A 555 -23.41 -21.80 -15.27
C GLY A 555 -23.97 -20.45 -14.83
N LEU A 556 -24.57 -20.35 -13.64
CA LEU A 556 -24.95 -19.09 -13.01
C LEU A 556 -23.83 -18.58 -12.10
N PHE A 557 -23.70 -17.25 -11.99
CA PHE A 557 -22.77 -16.57 -11.09
C PHE A 557 -23.26 -15.16 -10.71
N VAL A 558 -22.69 -14.59 -9.66
CA VAL A 558 -22.95 -13.21 -9.22
C VAL A 558 -21.76 -12.31 -9.55
N ALA A 559 -22.03 -11.12 -10.07
CA ALA A 559 -21.04 -10.07 -10.28
C ALA A 559 -21.68 -8.69 -10.11
N GLN A 560 -20.90 -7.70 -9.70
CA GLN A 560 -21.37 -6.32 -9.49
C GLN A 560 -21.33 -5.54 -10.80
N VAL A 561 -22.31 -4.66 -11.02
CA VAL A 561 -22.33 -3.70 -12.13
C VAL A 561 -22.05 -2.30 -11.59
N VAL A 562 -21.09 -1.60 -12.19
CA VAL A 562 -20.68 -0.25 -11.79
C VAL A 562 -20.79 0.69 -12.98
N GLY A 563 -21.47 1.82 -12.79
CA GLY A 563 -21.70 2.84 -13.81
C GLY A 563 -23.18 3.07 -14.12
N GLU A 564 -23.45 4.15 -14.86
CA GLU A 564 -24.80 4.69 -15.03
C GLU A 564 -25.40 4.42 -16.42
N SER A 565 -24.65 3.85 -17.36
CA SER A 565 -25.13 3.66 -18.74
C SER A 565 -26.24 2.62 -18.89
N MET A 566 -26.59 1.91 -17.82
CA MET A 566 -27.64 0.88 -17.79
C MET A 566 -28.68 1.15 -16.69
N ASN A 567 -28.68 2.35 -16.07
CA ASN A 567 -29.42 2.64 -14.84
C ASN A 567 -30.95 2.51 -14.94
N ARG A 568 -31.52 2.53 -16.15
CA ARG A 568 -32.95 2.25 -16.35
C ARG A 568 -33.32 0.80 -16.00
N ARG A 569 -32.36 -0.13 -16.13
CA ARG A 569 -32.56 -1.58 -15.86
C ARG A 569 -31.71 -2.11 -14.72
N ILE A 570 -30.49 -1.61 -14.57
CA ILE A 570 -29.52 -2.05 -13.56
C ILE A 570 -29.03 -0.81 -12.82
N PRO A 571 -29.47 -0.59 -11.57
CA PRO A 571 -28.95 0.49 -10.74
C PRO A 571 -27.43 0.40 -10.59
N ASN A 572 -26.77 1.54 -10.50
CA ASN A 572 -25.33 1.59 -10.25
C ASN A 572 -24.99 0.91 -8.92
N GLY A 573 -23.96 0.06 -8.93
CA GLY A 573 -23.52 -0.73 -7.77
C GLY A 573 -24.32 -2.00 -7.52
N ALA A 574 -25.35 -2.31 -8.33
CA ALA A 574 -26.19 -3.50 -8.13
C ALA A 574 -25.43 -4.80 -8.40
N PHE A 575 -25.74 -5.82 -7.60
CA PHE A 575 -25.30 -7.19 -7.86
C PHE A 575 -26.31 -7.92 -8.76
N CYS A 576 -25.80 -8.58 -9.78
CA CYS A 576 -26.61 -9.25 -10.78
C CYS A 576 -26.27 -10.72 -10.86
N VAL A 577 -27.28 -11.55 -11.11
CA VAL A 577 -27.11 -12.96 -11.48
C VAL A 577 -26.96 -13.05 -12.99
N TRP A 578 -25.88 -13.69 -13.42
CA TRP A 578 -25.48 -13.85 -14.81
C TRP A 578 -25.48 -15.32 -15.21
N ARG A 579 -25.73 -15.60 -16.48
CA ARG A 579 -25.60 -16.94 -17.07
C ARG A 579 -24.50 -16.96 -18.12
N ALA A 580 -23.48 -17.80 -17.92
CA ALA A 580 -22.32 -17.87 -18.81
C ALA A 580 -22.62 -18.46 -20.21
N SER A 581 -23.61 -19.36 -20.31
CA SER A 581 -24.03 -19.95 -21.58
C SER A 581 -25.16 -19.15 -22.21
N VAL A 582 -24.84 -18.42 -23.29
CA VAL A 582 -25.84 -17.66 -24.07
C VAL A 582 -26.34 -18.51 -25.24
N GLU A 583 -27.43 -19.23 -25.04
CA GLU A 583 -28.10 -20.04 -26.07
C GLU A 583 -29.19 -19.24 -26.82
N GLY A 584 -29.21 -19.36 -28.16
CA GLY A 584 -30.21 -18.71 -29.02
C GLY A 584 -29.87 -17.28 -29.45
N SER A 585 -30.88 -16.54 -29.92
CA SER A 585 -30.73 -15.14 -30.35
C SER A 585 -30.43 -14.21 -29.18
N ARG A 586 -29.43 -13.36 -29.35
CA ARG A 586 -28.95 -12.40 -28.34
C ARG A 586 -29.62 -11.03 -28.47
N THR A 587 -30.29 -10.77 -29.59
CA THR A 587 -30.92 -9.47 -29.88
C THR A 587 -31.96 -9.12 -28.82
N GLY A 588 -31.82 -7.93 -28.23
CA GLY A 588 -32.69 -7.41 -27.17
C GLY A 588 -32.35 -7.89 -25.76
N ARG A 589 -31.32 -8.75 -25.59
CA ARG A 589 -30.86 -9.18 -24.26
C ARG A 589 -29.80 -8.25 -23.71
N VAL A 590 -29.75 -8.13 -22.39
CA VAL A 590 -28.64 -7.47 -21.69
C VAL A 590 -27.51 -8.48 -21.56
N VAL A 591 -26.35 -8.14 -22.11
CA VAL A 591 -25.21 -9.05 -22.23
C VAL A 591 -23.97 -8.47 -21.56
N LEU A 592 -23.15 -9.37 -21.04
CA LEU A 592 -21.81 -9.10 -20.58
C LEU A 592 -20.83 -9.40 -21.73
N VAL A 593 -20.06 -8.40 -22.13
CA VAL A 593 -19.12 -8.49 -23.25
C VAL A 593 -17.71 -8.25 -22.75
N GLN A 594 -16.80 -9.14 -23.13
CA GLN A 594 -15.36 -9.05 -22.87
C GLN A 594 -14.64 -8.60 -24.15
N SER A 595 -13.72 -7.64 -24.03
CA SER A 595 -12.79 -7.29 -25.12
C SER A 595 -11.50 -8.11 -25.02
N ARG A 596 -11.00 -8.62 -26.14
CA ARG A 596 -9.74 -9.41 -26.26
C ARG A 596 -8.50 -8.56 -26.54
N HIS A 597 -8.65 -7.26 -26.81
CA HIS A 597 -7.50 -6.37 -27.05
C HIS A 597 -6.58 -6.21 -25.82
N ILE A 598 -7.04 -6.65 -24.64
CA ILE A 598 -6.37 -6.48 -23.35
C ILE A 598 -6.31 -7.86 -22.65
N ASP A 599 -6.05 -8.94 -23.39
CA ASP A 599 -5.63 -10.21 -22.77
C ASP A 599 -4.16 -10.09 -22.34
N ASP A 600 -3.91 -9.29 -21.28
CA ASP A 600 -2.68 -9.37 -20.49
C ASP A 600 -2.92 -10.35 -19.33
N PRO A 601 -2.10 -11.42 -19.19
CA PRO A 601 -2.17 -12.34 -18.06
C PRO A 601 -2.06 -11.68 -16.68
N GLU A 602 -1.54 -10.44 -16.59
CA GLU A 602 -1.40 -9.69 -15.34
C GLU A 602 -2.60 -8.76 -15.03
N THR A 603 -3.34 -8.27 -16.04
CA THR A 603 -4.49 -7.38 -15.81
C THR A 603 -5.83 -8.06 -15.98
N GLY A 604 -5.94 -9.16 -16.73
CA GLY A 604 -7.23 -9.79 -17.06
C GLY A 604 -8.11 -8.95 -18.00
N GLY A 605 -9.31 -9.44 -18.33
CA GLY A 605 -10.14 -8.90 -19.40
C GLY A 605 -10.86 -7.59 -19.04
N SER A 606 -11.16 -6.76 -20.04
CA SER A 606 -12.06 -5.62 -19.88
C SER A 606 -13.50 -6.02 -20.20
N TYR A 607 -14.41 -5.77 -19.27
CA TYR A 607 -15.82 -6.18 -19.36
C TYR A 607 -16.75 -4.97 -19.41
N THR A 608 -17.81 -5.06 -20.22
CA THR A 608 -18.88 -4.07 -20.28
C THR A 608 -20.25 -4.74 -20.35
N VAL A 609 -21.27 -4.06 -19.81
CA VAL A 609 -22.68 -4.47 -19.93
C VAL A 609 -23.45 -3.51 -20.83
N LYS A 610 -24.17 -4.06 -21.80
CA LYS A 610 -25.03 -3.31 -22.74
C LYS A 610 -26.19 -4.16 -23.24
N LEU A 611 -27.19 -3.51 -23.85
CA LEU A 611 -28.20 -4.19 -24.63
C LEU A 611 -27.62 -4.61 -25.99
N TYR A 612 -27.75 -5.88 -26.33
CA TYR A 612 -27.24 -6.40 -27.60
C TYR A 612 -28.25 -6.18 -28.73
N GLU A 613 -27.85 -5.49 -29.79
CA GLU A 613 -28.66 -5.29 -30.99
C GLU A 613 -27.90 -5.80 -32.22
N ARG A 614 -28.54 -6.70 -32.99
CA ARG A 614 -27.96 -7.17 -34.26
C ARG A 614 -28.43 -6.26 -35.39
N VAL A 615 -27.50 -5.50 -35.98
CA VAL A 615 -27.80 -4.54 -37.05
C VAL A 615 -27.69 -5.20 -38.43
N ALA A 616 -26.72 -6.11 -38.60
CA ALA A 616 -26.52 -6.91 -39.81
C ALA A 616 -25.98 -8.32 -39.46
N PRO A 617 -25.87 -9.27 -40.41
CA PRO A 617 -25.26 -10.58 -40.15
C PRO A 617 -23.89 -10.48 -39.47
N ASP A 618 -23.09 -9.48 -39.86
CA ASP A 618 -21.72 -9.29 -39.40
C ASP A 618 -21.50 -7.93 -38.70
N ALA A 619 -22.56 -7.29 -38.22
CA ALA A 619 -22.48 -6.03 -37.48
C ALA A 619 -23.40 -6.04 -36.26
N VAL A 620 -22.84 -5.66 -35.12
CA VAL A 620 -23.51 -5.66 -33.81
C VAL A 620 -23.38 -4.27 -33.20
N ARG A 621 -24.44 -3.84 -32.52
CA ARG A 621 -24.45 -2.61 -31.73
C ARG A 621 -24.72 -2.95 -30.27
N LEU A 622 -23.90 -2.40 -29.38
CA LEU A 622 -24.08 -2.51 -27.93
C LEU A 622 -24.65 -1.17 -27.42
N VAL A 623 -25.92 -1.18 -27.03
CA VAL A 623 -26.70 0.04 -26.76
C VAL A 623 -26.80 0.27 -25.25
N PRO A 624 -26.53 1.50 -24.76
CA PRO A 624 -26.81 1.87 -23.37
C PRO A 624 -28.32 1.97 -23.11
N ASP A 625 -28.74 1.74 -21.87
CA ASP A 625 -30.13 1.89 -21.45
C ASP A 625 -30.21 2.70 -20.15
N SER A 626 -30.13 4.03 -20.31
CA SER A 626 -30.05 5.00 -19.23
C SER A 626 -31.11 6.10 -19.37
N ASP A 627 -31.53 6.67 -18.25
CA ASP A 627 -32.32 7.92 -18.21
C ASP A 627 -31.44 9.17 -18.27
N LEU A 628 -30.12 9.01 -18.17
CA LEU A 628 -29.14 10.09 -18.30
C LEU A 628 -28.70 10.28 -19.75
N HIS A 629 -28.31 11.51 -20.09
CA HIS A 629 -27.88 11.89 -21.43
C HIS A 629 -26.35 11.76 -21.54
N GLY A 630 -25.83 11.42 -22.72
CA GLY A 630 -24.38 11.41 -23.00
C GLY A 630 -23.71 10.03 -23.12
N PHE A 631 -24.47 8.93 -23.09
CA PHE A 631 -23.95 7.59 -23.39
C PHE A 631 -24.20 7.23 -24.86
N GLU A 632 -23.13 6.94 -25.60
CA GLU A 632 -23.20 6.55 -27.01
C GLU A 632 -23.17 5.02 -27.17
N PRO A 633 -23.86 4.44 -28.18
CA PRO A 633 -23.73 3.03 -28.51
C PRO A 633 -22.32 2.68 -28.98
N ILE A 634 -21.87 1.46 -28.66
CA ILE A 634 -20.63 0.90 -29.23
C ILE A 634 -21.01 0.13 -30.49
N GLU A 635 -20.50 0.56 -31.64
CA GLU A 635 -20.69 -0.12 -32.92
C GLU A 635 -19.50 -1.04 -33.20
N LEU A 636 -19.79 -2.32 -33.49
CA LEU A 636 -18.79 -3.34 -33.75
C LEU A 636 -18.89 -3.80 -35.21
N THR A 637 -17.80 -3.67 -35.94
CA THR A 637 -17.67 -4.12 -37.33
C THR A 637 -17.18 -5.56 -37.43
N MET A 638 -17.15 -6.14 -38.64
CA MET A 638 -16.71 -7.53 -38.88
C MET A 638 -15.39 -7.90 -38.19
N VAL A 639 -14.43 -6.97 -38.13
CA VAL A 639 -13.11 -7.21 -37.53
C VAL A 639 -13.21 -7.21 -35.99
N ASP A 640 -13.99 -6.27 -35.44
CA ASP A 640 -14.15 -6.11 -33.99
C ASP A 640 -14.98 -7.25 -33.37
N VAL A 641 -15.89 -7.87 -34.13
CA VAL A 641 -16.74 -9.00 -33.66
C VAL A 641 -15.90 -10.23 -33.31
N ASP A 642 -14.75 -10.43 -33.95
CA ASP A 642 -13.79 -11.49 -33.59
C ASP A 642 -12.93 -11.12 -32.36
N GLU A 643 -12.86 -9.82 -32.03
CA GLU A 643 -12.07 -9.25 -30.93
C GLU A 643 -12.89 -9.04 -29.65
N VAL A 644 -14.22 -9.17 -29.71
CA VAL A 644 -15.09 -9.15 -28.52
C VAL A 644 -15.85 -10.47 -28.34
N ARG A 645 -16.01 -10.91 -27.09
CA ARG A 645 -16.74 -12.12 -26.75
C ARG A 645 -17.89 -11.80 -25.82
N VAL A 646 -19.11 -12.18 -26.19
CA VAL A 646 -20.22 -12.25 -25.24
C VAL A 646 -19.97 -13.42 -24.29
N VAL A 647 -19.78 -13.11 -23.01
CA VAL A 647 -19.39 -14.09 -21.99
C VAL A 647 -20.55 -14.49 -21.07
N ALA A 648 -21.57 -13.65 -20.93
CA ALA A 648 -22.77 -13.97 -20.17
C ALA A 648 -23.99 -13.13 -20.59
N GLU A 649 -25.17 -13.55 -20.14
CA GLU A 649 -26.41 -12.77 -20.21
C GLU A 649 -27.00 -12.51 -18.83
N LEU A 650 -27.67 -11.37 -18.66
CA LEU A 650 -28.32 -11.01 -17.41
C LEU A 650 -29.54 -11.90 -17.16
N VAL A 651 -29.62 -12.50 -15.98
CA VAL A 651 -30.77 -13.30 -15.54
C VAL A 651 -31.65 -12.50 -14.58
N GLU A 652 -31.05 -11.88 -13.57
CA GLU A 652 -31.76 -11.15 -12.52
C GLU A 652 -30.87 -10.05 -11.94
N VAL A 653 -31.47 -8.90 -11.61
CA VAL A 653 -30.84 -7.87 -10.76
C VAL A 653 -31.30 -8.15 -9.33
N LEU A 654 -30.36 -8.40 -8.42
CA LEU A 654 -30.72 -8.73 -7.04
C LEU A 654 -31.24 -7.47 -6.33
N PRO A 655 -32.33 -7.57 -5.55
CA PRO A 655 -32.92 -6.42 -4.89
C PRO A 655 -32.01 -5.93 -3.77
N ALA A 656 -31.66 -4.64 -3.76
CA ALA A 656 -31.01 -4.02 -2.61
C ALA A 656 -31.94 -4.12 -1.40
N GLN A 657 -31.49 -4.73 -0.31
CA GLN A 657 -32.20 -4.66 0.97
C GLN A 657 -31.84 -3.34 1.63
N LEU A 658 -32.78 -2.38 1.61
CA LEU A 658 -32.71 -1.23 2.49
C LEU A 658 -32.92 -1.75 3.92
N SER A 659 -31.98 -1.47 4.82
CA SER A 659 -32.19 -1.71 6.25
C SER A 659 -33.42 -0.93 6.70
N SER A 660 -34.41 -1.63 7.25
CA SER A 660 -35.59 -1.02 7.87
C SER A 660 -35.25 -0.28 9.15
#